data_AF-A0A5J4YWD1-F1
#
_entry.id   AF-A0A5J4YWD1-F1
#
_cell.length_a   1.000
_cell.length_b   1.000
_cell.length_c   1.000
_cell.angle_alpha   90.00
_cell.angle_beta   90.00
_cell.angle_gamma   90.00
#
_symmetry.space_group_name_H-M   'P 1'
#
loop_
_entity.id
_entity.type
_entity.pdbx_description
1 polymer ?
#
loop_
_entity_poly.entity_id
_entity_poly.type
_entity_poly.pdbx_seq_one_letter_code
_entity_poly.pdbx_strand_id
1 'polypeptide(L)'
;MEWRQMCLRDDLPCHASACDACATLPEYGAALGRISASVAVCFVPDALVLLYQMDLLESDVSPLMDELLLLQSVLSAVLTRSAKMWVRARDLTTGEQSTALSDEEIGWSGSAALKRKLKLVAFEREAPVKYGGDVTVMSIRTLVEKYSKQYSRLVELCAVGNAEDNEALEEEGGELDDGELLSKKRRTHSAEHISELVALEGLQSGRYVEGTFRSSPYNLLEASVSIALHKKSNPDDRTTIMLIGKSSHNRAFDGDRVVIELLDRSEWKTVSDRIVEQEAAQDKEGDDGDTNGISHDQVRKDATPSGRVVRVSQRKWQSCSGSLQQSSHSGGGNALFVPADRKIPLVRVLSARIRNLFEKRLIVAVDSWSRFSANPSGHVVQEIGSSGDKNAETEVILIESSVPHRKFSKAALDCLPDGENWAVSEEHIHKRWDLKCKPIASVDPPGCTDIDDALHCVSLPDGEGYEVGIHIADVTAFVQHGSALDMEAAERGTTVYLVGRRFEMLPAMLTSNLCSLVGGVERLAFSVILVMDKDANVLSAEFGRSAIKSRRAMTYEQAQNMLDGIRSKRDHADELGNSLLGLASLAEKLRQRRTDAGALSLASPEVSFELEAETNDVTDVKFYQIRETNKMVEEFMLLSNI
;
A
#
# COMPACT_ATOMS: atom_id res chain seq x y z
N MET A 1 -32.09 24.83 -1.13
CA MET A 1 -31.87 24.83 0.33
C MET A 1 -32.09 23.42 0.82
N GLU A 2 -31.04 22.77 1.32
CA GLU A 2 -31.20 21.51 2.05
C GLU A 2 -31.47 21.85 3.51
N TRP A 3 -32.57 21.33 4.06
CA TRP A 3 -32.85 21.39 5.49
C TRP A 3 -32.46 20.04 6.09
N ARG A 4 -31.62 20.04 7.12
CA ARG A 4 -31.25 18.83 7.88
C ARG A 4 -31.77 18.97 9.31
N GLN A 5 -32.40 17.92 9.83
CA GLN A 5 -32.78 17.83 11.22
C GLN A 5 -31.54 17.47 12.05
N MET A 6 -31.23 18.25 13.08
CA MET A 6 -30.12 18.01 13.99
C MET A 6 -30.69 17.73 15.38
N CYS A 7 -30.43 16.54 15.92
CA CYS A 7 -30.92 16.11 17.23
C CYS A 7 -29.85 16.31 18.29
N LEU A 8 -30.18 16.99 19.38
CA LEU A 8 -29.29 17.18 20.54
C LEU A 8 -29.46 16.01 21.51
N ARG A 9 -28.36 15.55 22.11
CA ARG A 9 -28.32 14.33 22.92
C ARG A 9 -27.55 14.53 24.23
N ASP A 10 -28.17 14.17 25.34
CA ASP A 10 -27.57 14.25 26.68
C ASP A 10 -26.75 13.01 27.07
N ASP A 11 -26.75 11.96 26.24
CA ASP A 11 -26.17 10.64 26.53
C ASP A 11 -24.79 10.39 25.90
N LEU A 12 -24.04 11.46 25.60
CA LEU A 12 -22.71 11.38 24.98
C LEU A 12 -21.59 11.23 26.03
N PRO A 13 -20.89 10.08 26.10
CA PRO A 13 -19.84 9.85 27.10
C PRO A 13 -18.59 10.73 26.86
N CYS A 14 -17.91 11.14 27.93
CA CYS A 14 -16.65 11.87 27.83
C CYS A 14 -15.41 10.96 27.73
N HIS A 15 -15.60 9.63 27.80
CA HIS A 15 -14.56 8.59 27.75
C HIS A 15 -13.40 8.73 28.75
N ALA A 16 -13.53 9.57 29.78
CA ALA A 16 -12.55 9.71 30.85
C ALA A 16 -12.78 8.68 31.96
N SER A 17 -11.74 7.92 32.32
CA SER A 17 -11.80 6.88 33.35
C SER A 17 -12.14 7.41 34.76
N ALA A 18 -11.88 8.69 35.02
CA ALA A 18 -12.17 9.39 36.28
C ALA A 18 -13.57 10.04 36.36
N CYS A 19 -14.41 9.89 35.32
CA CYS A 19 -15.71 10.56 35.28
C CYS A 19 -16.83 9.66 35.85
N ASP A 20 -17.20 9.90 37.11
CA ASP A 20 -18.28 9.17 37.78
C ASP A 20 -19.66 9.38 37.11
N ALA A 21 -19.88 10.54 36.48
CA ALA A 21 -21.14 10.85 35.79
C ALA A 21 -21.33 10.06 34.48
N CYS A 22 -20.24 9.67 33.81
CA CYS A 22 -20.29 8.89 32.56
C CYS A 22 -20.31 7.37 32.81
N ALA A 23 -20.00 6.92 34.03
CA ALA A 23 -20.01 5.50 34.39
C ALA A 23 -21.40 4.84 34.32
N THR A 24 -22.47 5.65 34.31
CA THR A 24 -23.87 5.20 34.27
C THR A 24 -24.49 5.23 32.86
N LEU A 25 -23.76 5.71 31.84
CA LEU A 25 -24.23 5.78 30.46
C LEU A 25 -24.09 4.41 29.75
N PRO A 26 -24.95 4.07 28.77
CA PRO A 26 -24.80 2.86 27.95
C PRO A 26 -23.47 2.87 27.18
N GLU A 27 -22.80 1.73 27.05
CA GLU A 27 -21.62 1.61 26.18
C GLU A 27 -22.06 1.83 24.72
N TYR A 28 -21.69 2.97 24.15
CA TYR A 28 -21.91 3.30 22.74
C TYR A 28 -20.68 2.93 21.90
N GLY A 29 -20.86 1.97 20.99
CA GLY A 29 -19.92 1.71 19.89
C GLY A 29 -18.62 1.00 20.30
N ALA A 30 -17.98 0.36 19.31
CA ALA A 30 -16.82 -0.50 19.49
C ALA A 30 -15.64 0.22 20.20
N ALA A 31 -15.14 -0.39 21.27
CA ALA A 31 -13.80 -0.25 21.86
C ALA A 31 -13.03 1.07 21.59
N LEU A 32 -13.64 2.21 21.91
CA LEU A 32 -12.93 3.50 21.93
C LEU A 32 -12.05 3.56 23.19
N GLY A 33 -10.81 4.05 23.06
CA GLY A 33 -9.87 4.22 24.17
C GLY A 33 -10.47 5.03 25.32
N ARG A 34 -9.92 4.88 26.54
CA ARG A 34 -10.33 5.66 27.72
C ARG A 34 -9.19 6.59 28.13
N ILE A 35 -9.51 7.86 28.42
CA ILE A 35 -8.54 8.85 28.94
C ILE A 35 -8.20 8.49 30.40
N SER A 36 -6.91 8.47 30.78
CA SER A 36 -6.47 8.08 32.11
C SER A 36 -6.67 9.21 33.13
N ALA A 37 -7.09 8.86 34.35
CA ALA A 37 -7.27 9.80 35.46
C ALA A 37 -5.96 10.46 35.96
N SER A 38 -4.80 9.96 35.53
CA SER A 38 -3.48 10.35 36.05
C SER A 38 -2.86 11.58 35.37
N VAL A 39 -3.51 12.18 34.37
CA VAL A 39 -2.89 13.14 33.46
C VAL A 39 -3.45 14.56 33.63
N ALA A 40 -2.56 15.55 33.58
CA ALA A 40 -2.87 16.97 33.85
C ALA A 40 -3.16 17.81 32.58
N VAL A 41 -2.89 17.29 31.37
CA VAL A 41 -2.98 18.03 30.09
C VAL A 41 -3.44 17.12 28.96
N CYS A 42 -4.47 17.51 28.21
CA CYS A 42 -4.97 16.83 27.00
C CYS A 42 -4.75 17.70 25.76
N PHE A 43 -4.40 17.10 24.63
CA PHE A 43 -4.18 17.81 23.36
C PHE A 43 -5.39 17.70 22.43
N VAL A 44 -5.82 18.84 21.87
CA VAL A 44 -6.88 18.90 20.85
C VAL A 44 -6.31 19.51 19.57
N PRO A 45 -6.11 18.72 18.50
CA PRO A 45 -5.56 19.22 17.24
C PRO A 45 -6.63 19.96 16.42
N ASP A 46 -6.19 20.97 15.67
CA ASP A 46 -7.00 21.58 14.61
C ASP A 46 -6.94 20.74 13.33
N ALA A 47 -7.90 20.93 12.41
CA ALA A 47 -7.96 20.22 11.14
C ALA A 47 -6.69 20.42 10.29
N LEU A 48 -6.08 21.61 10.34
CA LEU A 48 -4.81 21.88 9.65
C LEU A 48 -3.65 21.07 10.25
N VAL A 49 -3.64 20.85 11.56
CA VAL A 49 -2.60 20.01 12.21
C VAL A 49 -2.74 18.57 11.74
N LEU A 50 -3.96 18.02 11.69
CA LEU A 50 -4.19 16.68 11.15
C LEU A 50 -3.84 16.58 9.65
N LEU A 51 -4.05 17.63 8.87
CA LEU A 51 -3.75 17.59 7.43
C LEU A 51 -2.26 17.63 7.12
N TYR A 52 -1.48 18.39 7.89
CA TYR A 52 -0.08 18.68 7.56
C TYR A 52 0.94 18.07 8.53
N GLN A 53 0.52 17.62 9.70
CA GLN A 53 1.41 17.13 10.77
C GLN A 53 0.97 15.75 11.26
N MET A 54 0.32 14.95 10.40
CA MET A 54 -0.12 13.59 10.76
C MET A 54 1.05 12.68 11.12
N ASP A 55 2.17 12.81 10.40
CA ASP A 55 3.36 11.98 10.64
C ASP A 55 4.00 12.27 12.01
N LEU A 56 3.89 13.51 12.50
CA LEU A 56 4.28 13.91 13.86
C LEU A 56 3.37 13.26 14.91
N LEU A 57 2.07 13.19 14.61
CA LEU A 57 1.10 12.56 15.49
C LEU A 57 1.37 11.05 15.55
N GLU A 58 1.41 10.35 14.42
CA GLU A 58 1.59 8.88 14.37
C GLU A 58 2.92 8.36 14.95
N SER A 59 3.87 9.24 15.29
CA SER A 59 5.19 8.81 15.77
C SER A 59 5.16 8.28 17.20
N ASP A 60 5.78 7.11 17.42
CA ASP A 60 5.96 6.46 18.73
C ASP A 60 6.78 7.29 19.75
N VAL A 61 7.44 8.35 19.29
CA VAL A 61 8.32 9.22 20.08
C VAL A 61 7.59 10.45 20.60
N SER A 62 6.34 10.66 20.18
CA SER A 62 5.58 11.85 20.51
C SER A 62 4.85 11.70 21.84
N PRO A 63 5.21 12.46 22.90
CA PRO A 63 4.38 12.56 24.11
C PRO A 63 3.01 13.22 23.84
N LEU A 64 2.76 13.63 22.59
CA LEU A 64 1.48 14.16 22.13
C LEU A 64 0.44 13.07 21.88
N MET A 65 0.86 11.81 21.78
CA MET A 65 0.00 10.64 21.52
C MET A 65 -0.67 10.08 22.77
N ASP A 66 -0.05 10.25 23.95
CA ASP A 66 -0.49 9.54 25.16
C ASP A 66 -1.96 9.88 25.53
N GLU A 67 -2.45 11.10 25.22
CA GLU A 67 -3.86 11.49 25.37
C GLU A 67 -4.31 12.56 24.36
N LEU A 68 -4.63 12.12 23.14
CA LEU A 68 -5.22 12.95 22.08
C LEU A 68 -6.76 12.90 22.13
N LEU A 69 -7.41 14.07 22.09
CA LEU A 69 -8.85 14.19 21.95
C LEU A 69 -9.21 14.71 20.56
N LEU A 70 -9.82 13.84 19.76
CA LEU A 70 -10.21 14.13 18.38
C LEU A 70 -11.69 14.53 18.31
N LEU A 71 -11.95 15.77 17.88
CA LEU A 71 -13.30 16.28 17.69
C LEU A 71 -13.90 15.80 16.36
N GLN A 72 -15.15 15.33 16.38
CA GLN A 72 -15.90 14.91 15.19
C GLN A 72 -16.04 16.01 14.13
N SER A 73 -16.12 17.28 14.52
CA SER A 73 -16.18 18.42 13.61
C SER A 73 -14.83 18.69 12.94
N VAL A 74 -13.72 18.40 13.64
CA VAL A 74 -12.37 18.42 13.08
C VAL A 74 -12.19 17.25 12.11
N LEU A 75 -12.61 16.04 12.49
CA LEU A 75 -12.60 14.87 11.59
C LEU A 75 -13.44 15.12 10.33
N SER A 76 -14.62 15.73 10.46
CA SER A 76 -15.47 16.10 9.33
C SER A 76 -14.78 17.13 8.42
N ALA A 77 -14.13 18.15 8.99
CA ALA A 77 -13.36 19.12 8.22
C ALA A 77 -12.18 18.46 7.49
N VAL A 78 -11.49 17.50 8.11
CA VAL A 78 -10.45 16.71 7.46
C VAL A 78 -11.03 15.87 6.33
N LEU A 79 -12.17 15.18 6.53
CA LEU A 79 -12.83 14.37 5.51
C LEU A 79 -13.19 15.18 4.26
N THR A 80 -13.68 16.41 4.43
CA THR A 80 -14.01 17.30 3.30
C THR A 80 -12.78 17.71 2.48
N ARG A 81 -11.59 17.71 3.08
CA ARG A 81 -10.34 18.13 2.43
C ARG A 81 -9.50 16.96 1.94
N SER A 82 -9.46 15.87 2.69
CA SER A 82 -8.66 14.67 2.39
C SER A 82 -9.24 13.44 3.07
N ALA A 83 -9.88 12.56 2.27
CA ALA A 83 -10.33 11.25 2.74
C ALA A 83 -9.17 10.38 3.26
N LYS A 84 -7.97 10.48 2.65
CA LYS A 84 -6.78 9.74 3.08
C LYS A 84 -6.36 10.12 4.50
N MET A 85 -6.29 11.42 4.80
CA MET A 85 -5.93 11.88 6.15
C MET A 85 -7.04 11.57 7.17
N TRP A 86 -8.31 11.55 6.74
CA TRP A 86 -9.40 11.15 7.61
C TRP A 86 -9.30 9.68 8.03
N VAL A 87 -8.97 8.77 7.11
CA VAL A 87 -8.76 7.35 7.44
C VAL A 87 -7.63 7.22 8.46
N ARG A 88 -6.48 7.85 8.21
CA ARG A 88 -5.35 7.88 9.16
C ARG A 88 -5.77 8.40 10.55
N ALA A 89 -6.48 9.53 10.58
CA ALA A 89 -6.97 10.13 11.82
C ALA A 89 -7.95 9.20 12.57
N ARG A 90 -8.78 8.45 11.85
CA ARG A 90 -9.70 7.48 12.43
C ARG A 90 -8.96 6.24 12.94
N ASP A 91 -7.93 5.80 12.25
CA ASP A 91 -7.14 4.63 12.68
C ASP A 91 -6.42 4.92 14.00
N LEU A 92 -6.00 6.18 14.25
CA LEU A 92 -5.52 6.62 15.58
C LEU A 92 -6.54 6.31 16.68
N THR A 93 -7.85 6.51 16.44
CA THR A 93 -8.93 6.32 17.43
C THR A 93 -9.24 4.87 17.74
N THR A 94 -8.75 3.94 16.92
CA THR A 94 -8.90 2.50 17.14
C THR A 94 -7.78 1.92 18.03
N GLY A 95 -6.73 2.69 18.30
CA GLY A 95 -5.67 2.32 19.24
C GLY A 95 -6.07 2.60 20.70
N GLU A 96 -5.42 1.92 21.65
CA GLU A 96 -5.67 2.08 23.10
C GLU A 96 -5.32 3.49 23.63
N GLN A 97 -4.64 4.34 22.83
CA GLN A 97 -4.01 5.59 23.27
C GLN A 97 -4.74 6.88 22.87
N SER A 98 -5.73 6.85 21.96
CA SER A 98 -6.44 8.07 21.57
C SER A 98 -7.96 7.91 21.64
N THR A 99 -8.64 9.04 21.88
CA THR A 99 -10.10 9.05 22.08
C THR A 99 -10.77 10.01 21.11
N ALA A 100 -11.80 9.53 20.42
CA ALA A 100 -12.67 10.36 19.60
C ALA A 100 -13.83 10.88 20.46
N LEU A 101 -14.12 12.18 20.37
CA LEU A 101 -15.25 12.81 21.03
C LEU A 101 -16.21 13.39 19.98
N SER A 102 -17.49 13.05 20.10
CA SER A 102 -18.56 13.62 19.28
C SER A 102 -18.88 15.07 19.73
N ASP A 103 -18.66 16.05 18.85
CA ASP A 103 -18.94 17.49 19.05
C ASP A 103 -19.79 18.10 17.91
N GLU A 104 -20.58 17.30 17.19
CA GLU A 104 -21.37 17.69 16.00
C GLU A 104 -22.37 18.84 16.20
N GLU A 105 -22.47 19.40 17.40
CA GLU A 105 -23.57 20.28 17.82
C GLU A 105 -23.42 21.76 17.40
N ILE A 106 -22.31 22.19 16.78
CA ILE A 106 -22.10 23.62 16.50
C ILE A 106 -21.55 23.87 15.07
N GLY A 107 -22.42 24.30 14.17
CA GLY A 107 -22.15 24.59 12.75
C GLY A 107 -21.36 25.87 12.48
N TRP A 108 -20.14 25.97 13.03
CA TRP A 108 -19.30 27.16 12.92
C TRP A 108 -17.93 26.77 12.32
N SER A 109 -17.46 27.52 11.32
CA SER A 109 -16.16 27.32 10.66
C SER A 109 -15.09 28.29 11.17
N GLY A 110 -13.84 27.83 11.29
CA GLY A 110 -12.65 28.66 11.54
C GLY A 110 -12.04 28.52 12.95
N SER A 111 -10.81 29.02 13.13
CA SER A 111 -10.04 28.88 14.38
C SER A 111 -10.69 29.57 15.59
N ALA A 112 -11.42 30.67 15.38
CA ALA A 112 -12.20 31.34 16.41
C ALA A 112 -13.43 30.52 16.85
N ALA A 113 -13.98 29.69 15.95
CA ALA A 113 -15.07 28.77 16.26
C ALA A 113 -14.57 27.60 17.11
N LEU A 114 -13.39 27.04 16.79
CA LEU A 114 -12.77 25.98 17.60
C LEU A 114 -12.52 26.42 19.05
N LYS A 115 -11.99 27.64 19.25
CA LYS A 115 -11.83 28.22 20.61
C LYS A 115 -13.16 28.36 21.36
N ARG A 116 -14.25 28.71 20.65
CA ARG A 116 -15.59 28.83 21.24
C ARG A 116 -16.20 27.45 21.55
N LYS A 117 -16.03 26.47 20.65
CA LYS A 117 -16.43 25.07 20.85
C LYS A 117 -15.72 24.45 22.05
N LEU A 118 -14.39 24.60 22.13
CA LEU A 118 -13.60 24.12 23.26
C LEU A 118 -14.04 24.73 24.60
N LYS A 119 -14.35 26.04 24.61
CA LYS A 119 -14.90 26.71 25.80
C LYS A 119 -16.29 26.21 26.17
N LEU A 120 -17.15 25.89 25.19
CA LEU A 120 -18.50 25.36 25.41
C LEU A 120 -18.48 23.92 25.91
N VAL A 121 -17.71 23.04 25.26
CA VAL A 121 -17.51 21.64 25.69
C VAL A 121 -16.96 21.57 27.12
N ALA A 122 -16.06 22.49 27.49
CA ALA A 122 -15.52 22.58 28.84
C ALA A 122 -16.47 23.23 29.87
N PHE A 123 -17.50 23.96 29.44
CA PHE A 123 -18.41 24.72 30.31
C PHE A 123 -19.75 24.02 30.54
N GLU A 124 -20.30 23.31 29.55
CA GLU A 124 -21.62 22.65 29.67
C GLU A 124 -21.59 21.34 30.45
N ARG A 125 -20.42 20.73 30.63
CA ARG A 125 -20.28 19.42 31.31
C ARG A 125 -19.55 19.62 32.62
N GLU A 126 -20.29 19.77 33.72
CA GLU A 126 -19.78 19.74 35.11
C GLU A 126 -19.19 18.36 35.47
N ALA A 127 -18.16 17.92 34.75
CA ALA A 127 -17.37 16.75 35.10
C ALA A 127 -16.52 17.06 36.34
N PRO A 128 -16.29 16.08 37.23
CA PRO A 128 -15.43 16.27 38.42
C PRO A 128 -13.97 16.60 38.06
N VAL A 129 -13.57 16.39 36.80
CA VAL A 129 -12.40 17.07 36.22
C VAL A 129 -12.81 18.51 35.95
N LYS A 130 -12.67 19.39 36.94
CA LYS A 130 -12.61 20.82 36.69
C LYS A 130 -11.55 21.03 35.61
N TYR A 131 -11.93 21.37 34.38
CA TYR A 131 -11.04 22.03 33.43
C TYR A 131 -10.74 23.45 33.97
N GLY A 132 -10.15 23.51 35.17
CA GLY A 132 -9.72 24.72 35.83
C GLY A 132 -8.41 25.17 35.21
N GLY A 133 -8.49 25.79 34.04
CA GLY A 133 -7.33 26.39 33.38
C GLY A 133 -7.73 27.13 32.12
N ASP A 134 -7.10 28.28 31.88
CA ASP A 134 -7.20 28.99 30.60
C ASP A 134 -6.79 28.04 29.45
N VAL A 135 -7.65 27.93 28.42
CA VAL A 135 -7.33 27.20 27.18
C VAL A 135 -6.09 27.84 26.56
N THR A 136 -4.95 27.15 26.66
CA THR A 136 -3.68 27.63 26.13
C THR A 136 -3.58 27.23 24.65
N VAL A 137 -3.59 28.24 23.77
CA VAL A 137 -3.46 28.03 22.32
C VAL A 137 -2.00 28.23 21.93
N MET A 138 -1.41 27.24 21.28
CA MET A 138 -0.03 27.30 20.83
C MET A 138 0.11 26.78 19.40
N SER A 139 1.09 27.31 18.68
CA SER A 139 1.45 26.77 17.35
C SER A 139 2.17 25.43 17.50
N ILE A 140 2.07 24.58 16.47
CA ILE A 140 2.76 23.28 16.47
C ILE A 140 4.28 23.46 16.57
N ARG A 141 4.85 24.49 15.93
CA ARG A 141 6.29 24.78 16.01
C ARG A 141 6.72 25.13 17.42
N THR A 142 5.98 26.00 18.10
CA THR A 142 6.26 26.36 19.50
C THR A 142 6.13 25.16 20.44
N LEU A 143 5.16 24.27 20.18
CA LEU A 143 5.00 23.02 20.93
C LEU A 143 6.21 22.11 20.71
N VAL A 144 6.60 21.87 19.46
CA VAL A 144 7.76 21.07 19.10
C VAL A 144 9.04 21.66 19.71
N GLU A 145 9.25 22.98 19.66
CA GLU A 145 10.39 23.66 20.28
C GLU A 145 10.43 23.46 21.80
N LYS A 146 9.27 23.51 22.48
CA LYS A 146 9.18 23.29 23.93
C LYS A 146 9.64 21.88 24.32
N TYR A 147 9.25 20.87 23.53
CA TYR A 147 9.60 19.47 23.76
C TYR A 147 10.91 19.04 23.06
N SER A 148 11.48 19.89 22.20
CA SER A 148 12.68 19.57 21.39
C SER A 148 13.90 19.20 22.23
N LYS A 149 14.03 19.77 23.44
CA LYS A 149 15.13 19.46 24.36
C LYS A 149 15.06 18.04 24.91
N GLN A 150 13.85 17.51 25.08
CA GLN A 150 13.59 16.16 25.57
C GLN A 150 13.49 15.16 24.43
N TYR A 151 12.93 15.59 23.28
CA TYR A 151 12.68 14.77 22.10
C TYR A 151 13.21 15.48 20.85
N SER A 152 14.49 15.30 20.54
CA SER A 152 15.15 15.96 19.41
C SER A 152 14.58 15.57 18.04
N ARG A 153 13.93 14.40 17.93
CA ARG A 153 13.30 13.89 16.70
C ARG A 153 12.04 14.64 16.28
N LEU A 154 11.33 15.30 17.21
CA LEU A 154 10.08 16.03 16.90
C LEU A 154 10.31 17.20 15.92
N VAL A 155 11.50 17.80 15.94
CA VAL A 155 11.86 18.90 15.03
C VAL A 155 11.93 18.42 13.57
N GLU A 156 12.32 17.18 13.36
CA GLU A 156 12.47 16.60 12.00
C GLU A 156 11.16 16.11 11.42
N LEU A 157 10.23 15.69 12.28
CA LEU A 157 8.88 15.27 11.92
C LEU A 157 7.94 16.46 11.62
N CYS A 158 8.34 17.68 12.00
CA CYS A 158 7.53 18.85 11.76
C CYS A 158 7.63 19.27 10.29
N ALA A 159 6.56 19.07 9.51
CA ALA A 159 6.53 19.44 8.11
C ALA A 159 6.78 20.94 7.92
N VAL A 160 7.50 21.29 6.86
CA VAL A 160 7.73 22.69 6.48
C VAL A 160 6.43 23.18 5.85
N GLY A 161 5.64 23.92 6.64
CA GLY A 161 4.30 24.37 6.29
C GLY A 161 4.11 24.94 4.87
N ASN A 162 2.86 24.92 4.41
CA ASN A 162 2.40 25.19 3.05
C ASN A 162 3.10 26.40 2.38
N ALA A 163 3.51 26.24 1.12
CA ALA A 163 4.08 27.33 0.32
C ALA A 163 3.08 28.48 0.11
N GLU A 164 1.80 28.17 -0.08
CA GLU A 164 0.74 29.17 -0.30
C GLU A 164 0.45 30.03 0.95
N ASP A 165 0.56 29.47 2.16
CA ASP A 165 0.36 30.21 3.41
C ASP A 165 1.60 31.04 3.80
N ASN A 166 2.81 30.57 3.45
CA ASN A 166 4.02 31.38 3.58
C ASN A 166 4.07 32.51 2.54
N GLU A 167 3.48 32.31 1.35
CA GLU A 167 3.34 33.35 0.32
C GLU A 167 2.45 34.51 0.82
N ALA A 168 1.37 34.23 1.56
CA ALA A 168 0.53 35.28 2.17
C ALA A 168 1.19 36.00 3.37
N LEU A 169 1.99 35.29 4.17
CA LEU A 169 2.70 35.86 5.33
C LEU A 169 3.92 36.71 4.94
N GLU A 170 4.56 36.44 3.79
CA GLU A 170 5.64 37.28 3.25
C GLU A 170 5.12 38.59 2.61
N GLU A 171 3.87 38.64 2.14
CA GLU A 171 3.26 39.86 1.57
C GLU A 171 2.72 40.85 2.62
N GLU A 172 2.30 40.38 3.80
CA GLU A 172 1.76 41.25 4.87
C GLU A 172 2.83 41.79 5.84
N GLY A 173 4.10 41.36 5.71
CA GLY A 173 5.18 41.65 6.65
C GLY A 173 6.26 42.59 6.14
N GLY A 174 5.98 43.90 6.04
CA GLY A 174 7.05 44.90 5.96
C GLY A 174 6.67 46.26 5.37
N GLU A 175 6.21 47.19 6.19
CA GLU A 175 6.48 48.62 5.95
C GLU A 175 7.96 48.88 6.25
N LEU A 176 8.80 48.80 5.21
CA LEU A 176 10.20 49.25 5.26
C LEU A 176 10.50 50.12 4.03
N ASP A 177 10.73 51.40 4.33
CA ASP A 177 11.39 52.50 3.60
C ASP A 177 11.56 52.37 2.06
N ASP A 178 10.93 53.30 1.34
CA ASP A 178 10.82 53.41 -0.13
C ASP A 178 12.14 53.79 -0.86
N GLY A 179 13.30 53.27 -0.43
CA GLY A 179 14.62 53.70 -0.90
C GLY A 179 15.40 52.76 -1.82
N GLU A 180 15.24 51.44 -1.72
CA GLU A 180 16.12 50.47 -2.42
C GLU A 180 15.37 49.20 -2.89
N LEU A 181 14.48 49.34 -3.89
CA LEU A 181 13.84 48.18 -4.53
C LEU A 181 13.87 48.29 -6.05
N LEU A 182 15.08 48.22 -6.61
CA LEU A 182 15.29 47.80 -7.98
C LEU A 182 16.34 46.68 -8.03
N SER A 183 15.87 45.49 -8.43
CA SER A 183 16.63 44.30 -8.87
C SER A 183 17.00 43.22 -7.83
N LYS A 184 16.05 42.33 -7.55
CA LYS A 184 16.24 40.86 -7.51
C LYS A 184 14.89 40.17 -7.73
N LYS A 185 14.38 40.16 -8.97
CA LYS A 185 13.25 39.27 -9.32
C LYS A 185 13.72 37.83 -9.05
N ARG A 186 13.16 37.17 -8.02
CA ARG A 186 13.39 35.74 -7.77
C ARG A 186 13.11 34.98 -9.07
N ARG A 187 14.08 34.22 -9.58
CA ARG A 187 13.89 33.40 -10.79
C ARG A 187 12.79 32.37 -10.52
N THR A 188 11.75 32.38 -11.33
CA THR A 188 10.67 31.37 -11.28
C THR A 188 11.11 30.14 -12.06
N HIS A 189 11.09 28.96 -11.43
CA HIS A 189 11.42 27.68 -12.09
C HIS A 189 10.21 27.06 -12.79
N SER A 190 8.98 27.42 -12.40
CA SER A 190 7.77 26.83 -12.96
C SER A 190 6.61 27.83 -13.05
N ALA A 191 5.65 27.54 -13.93
CA ALA A 191 4.45 28.33 -14.12
C ALA A 191 3.48 28.19 -12.94
N GLU A 192 2.67 29.21 -12.72
CA GLU A 192 1.61 29.19 -11.72
C GLU A 192 0.49 28.22 -12.13
N HIS A 193 -0.12 27.54 -11.16
CA HIS A 193 -1.27 26.69 -11.45
C HIS A 193 -2.52 27.55 -11.61
N ILE A 194 -3.33 27.28 -12.63
CA ILE A 194 -4.61 27.98 -12.81
C ILE A 194 -5.55 27.67 -11.64
N SER A 195 -6.50 28.56 -11.37
CA SER A 195 -7.50 28.34 -10.32
C SER A 195 -8.43 27.16 -10.67
N GLU A 196 -9.03 26.55 -9.64
CA GLU A 196 -9.94 25.42 -9.83
C GLU A 196 -11.14 25.77 -10.70
N LEU A 197 -11.69 26.98 -10.55
CA LEU A 197 -12.84 27.44 -11.33
C LEU A 197 -12.48 27.54 -12.83
N VAL A 198 -11.32 28.11 -13.16
CA VAL A 198 -10.85 28.21 -14.56
C VAL A 198 -10.54 26.83 -15.14
N ALA A 199 -10.01 25.91 -14.33
CA ALA A 199 -9.79 24.53 -14.76
C ALA A 199 -11.11 23.83 -15.10
N LEU A 200 -12.14 23.98 -14.26
CA LEU A 200 -13.47 23.40 -14.50
C LEU A 200 -14.14 23.97 -15.75
N GLU A 201 -14.10 25.28 -15.95
CA GLU A 201 -14.62 25.93 -17.18
C GLU A 201 -13.86 25.44 -18.43
N GLY A 202 -12.54 25.29 -18.33
CA GLY A 202 -11.71 24.78 -19.41
C GLY A 202 -11.98 23.30 -19.73
N LEU A 203 -12.26 22.48 -18.73
CA LEU A 203 -12.67 21.08 -18.91
C LEU A 203 -14.07 20.97 -19.54
N GLN A 204 -15.01 21.83 -19.14
CA GLN A 204 -16.36 21.85 -19.72
C GLN A 204 -16.38 22.34 -21.17
N SER A 205 -15.56 23.36 -21.48
CA SER A 205 -15.40 23.88 -22.84
C SER A 205 -14.54 22.98 -23.75
N GLY A 206 -13.87 21.96 -23.20
CA GLY A 206 -12.98 21.06 -23.92
C GLY A 206 -11.62 21.67 -24.27
N ARG A 207 -11.29 22.85 -23.72
CA ARG A 207 -9.97 23.48 -23.86
C ARG A 207 -8.88 22.71 -23.12
N TYR A 208 -9.23 22.19 -21.94
CA TYR A 208 -8.35 21.36 -21.14
C TYR A 208 -8.84 19.93 -21.09
N VAL A 209 -7.92 19.03 -20.78
CA VAL A 209 -8.21 17.62 -20.60
C VAL A 209 -7.61 17.14 -19.29
N GLU A 210 -8.31 16.26 -18.58
CA GLU A 210 -7.83 15.67 -17.34
C GLU A 210 -7.34 14.23 -17.59
N GLY A 211 -6.23 13.85 -16.96
CA GLY A 211 -5.72 12.48 -16.99
C GLY A 211 -4.75 12.21 -15.84
N THR A 212 -4.19 11.00 -15.83
CA THR A 212 -3.17 10.60 -14.85
C THR A 212 -1.77 10.83 -15.41
N PHE A 213 -0.95 11.58 -14.67
CA PHE A 213 0.45 11.81 -14.99
C PHE A 213 1.29 10.56 -14.72
N ARG A 214 2.12 10.16 -15.69
CA ARG A 214 3.02 9.01 -15.61
C ARG A 214 4.43 9.44 -16.01
N SER A 215 5.34 9.44 -15.05
CA SER A 215 6.75 9.78 -15.28
C SER A 215 7.50 8.59 -15.86
N SER A 216 8.41 8.84 -16.80
CA SER A 216 9.29 7.79 -17.32
C SER A 216 10.38 7.45 -16.28
N PRO A 217 10.60 6.16 -15.95
CA PRO A 217 11.66 5.75 -15.04
C PRO A 217 13.08 5.91 -15.64
N TYR A 218 13.18 6.08 -16.96
CA TYR A 218 14.45 6.19 -17.68
C TYR A 218 14.82 7.63 -18.05
N ASN A 219 13.84 8.53 -18.11
CA ASN A 219 14.06 9.93 -18.45
C ASN A 219 13.05 10.83 -17.72
N LEU A 220 13.50 11.48 -16.65
CA LEU A 220 12.66 12.37 -15.84
C LEU A 220 12.19 13.64 -16.56
N LEU A 221 12.69 13.93 -17.76
CA LEU A 221 12.19 15.02 -18.59
C LEU A 221 11.01 14.58 -19.45
N GLU A 222 10.70 13.29 -19.49
CA GLU A 222 9.60 12.73 -20.27
C GLU A 222 8.55 12.13 -19.35
N ALA A 223 7.31 12.53 -19.59
CA ALA A 223 6.15 11.96 -18.93
C ALA A 223 5.03 11.80 -19.95
N SER A 224 4.01 11.04 -19.57
CA SER A 224 2.84 10.80 -20.38
C SER A 224 1.57 10.97 -19.55
N VAL A 225 0.50 11.40 -20.21
CA VAL A 225 -0.84 11.50 -19.61
C VAL A 225 -1.79 10.65 -20.43
N SER A 226 -2.36 9.63 -19.79
CA SER A 226 -3.39 8.81 -20.41
C SER A 226 -4.76 9.47 -20.26
N ILE A 227 -5.47 9.62 -21.37
CA ILE A 227 -6.76 10.30 -21.48
C ILE A 227 -7.79 9.34 -22.05
N ALA A 228 -9.00 9.34 -21.48
CA ALA A 228 -10.16 8.68 -22.05
C ALA A 228 -10.81 9.59 -23.10
N LEU A 229 -10.81 9.18 -24.38
CA LEU A 229 -11.28 10.01 -25.50
C LEU A 229 -12.79 10.31 -25.46
N HIS A 230 -13.61 9.43 -24.88
CA HIS A 230 -15.04 9.68 -24.67
C HIS A 230 -15.53 9.12 -23.34
N LYS A 231 -16.42 9.87 -22.66
CA LYS A 231 -17.16 9.39 -21.46
C LYS A 231 -18.05 8.16 -21.72
N LYS A 232 -18.19 7.71 -22.98
CA LYS A 232 -19.03 6.59 -23.44
C LYS A 232 -18.31 5.55 -24.31
N SER A 233 -17.01 5.70 -24.59
CA SER A 233 -16.24 4.70 -25.35
C SER A 233 -15.75 3.57 -24.44
N ASN A 234 -15.33 2.46 -25.06
CA ASN A 234 -14.71 1.32 -24.39
C ASN A 234 -13.55 1.82 -23.47
N PRO A 235 -13.39 1.33 -22.23
CA PRO A 235 -12.35 1.79 -21.29
C PRO A 235 -10.90 1.69 -21.79
N ASP A 236 -10.71 0.87 -22.83
CA ASP A 236 -9.43 0.58 -23.47
C ASP A 236 -9.04 1.59 -24.56
N ASP A 237 -9.96 2.45 -25.01
CA ASP A 237 -9.68 3.46 -26.03
C ASP A 237 -9.08 4.72 -25.40
N ARG A 238 -7.82 4.59 -24.96
CA ARG A 238 -7.06 5.64 -24.30
C ARG A 238 -6.04 6.24 -25.27
N THR A 239 -6.00 7.57 -25.34
CA THR A 239 -4.91 8.28 -26.02
C THR A 239 -3.90 8.74 -24.99
N THR A 240 -2.62 8.58 -25.34
CA THR A 240 -1.50 9.02 -24.52
C THR A 240 -0.94 10.33 -25.07
N ILE A 241 -0.79 11.31 -24.21
CA ILE A 241 -0.24 12.63 -24.54
C ILE A 241 1.11 12.77 -23.87
N MET A 242 2.13 13.13 -24.64
CA MET A 242 3.49 13.27 -24.13
C MET A 242 3.70 14.66 -23.52
N LEU A 243 4.39 14.69 -22.38
CA LEU A 243 4.82 15.90 -21.70
C LEU A 243 6.35 15.89 -21.67
N ILE A 244 6.97 16.78 -22.43
CA ILE A 244 8.41 16.81 -22.62
C ILE A 244 8.97 18.11 -22.03
N GLY A 245 9.89 17.96 -21.08
CA GLY A 245 10.56 19.02 -20.33
C GLY A 245 9.94 19.32 -18.96
N LYS A 246 10.78 19.78 -18.02
CA LYS A 246 10.37 20.15 -16.65
C LYS A 246 9.27 21.22 -16.61
N SER A 247 9.33 22.18 -17.55
CA SER A 247 8.32 23.24 -17.68
C SER A 247 6.94 22.67 -18.02
N SER A 248 6.88 21.66 -18.90
CA SER A 248 5.65 20.98 -19.32
C SER A 248 5.08 20.09 -18.21
N HIS A 249 5.92 19.53 -17.34
CA HIS A 249 5.46 18.74 -16.18
C HIS A 249 4.85 19.60 -15.08
N ASN A 250 5.29 20.85 -14.96
CA ASN A 250 4.77 21.87 -14.04
C ASN A 250 4.52 21.35 -12.62
N ARG A 251 5.57 20.81 -11.99
CA ARG A 251 5.57 20.30 -10.61
C ARG A 251 4.58 19.15 -10.37
N ALA A 252 4.27 18.32 -11.37
CA ALA A 252 3.49 17.08 -11.21
C ALA A 252 4.36 15.89 -10.76
N PHE A 253 3.75 14.94 -10.04
CA PHE A 253 4.36 13.66 -9.62
C PHE A 253 3.72 12.47 -10.35
N ASP A 254 4.42 11.33 -10.39
CA ASP A 254 3.84 10.09 -10.90
C ASP A 254 2.54 9.74 -10.15
N GLY A 255 1.49 9.45 -10.91
CA GLY A 255 0.18 9.10 -10.37
C GLY A 255 -0.71 10.29 -10.00
N ASP A 256 -0.23 11.53 -10.09
CA ASP A 256 -1.07 12.73 -9.91
C ASP A 256 -2.18 12.77 -10.98
N ARG A 257 -3.38 13.25 -10.60
CA ARG A 257 -4.36 13.71 -11.60
C ARG A 257 -4.03 15.12 -11.99
N VAL A 258 -3.88 15.33 -13.29
CA VAL A 258 -3.44 16.59 -13.87
C VAL A 258 -4.41 17.07 -14.93
N VAL A 259 -4.60 18.38 -14.97
CA VAL A 259 -5.29 19.09 -16.05
C VAL A 259 -4.21 19.61 -16.99
N ILE A 260 -4.33 19.23 -18.26
CA ILE A 260 -3.37 19.57 -19.29
C ILE A 260 -4.00 20.43 -20.39
N GLU A 261 -3.16 21.27 -20.97
CA GLU A 261 -3.42 22.00 -22.20
C GLU A 261 -2.65 21.33 -23.34
N LEU A 262 -3.35 21.07 -24.44
CA LEU A 262 -2.76 20.56 -25.66
C LEU A 262 -1.93 21.65 -26.33
N LEU A 263 -0.69 21.32 -26.69
CA LEU A 263 0.13 22.21 -27.50
C LEU A 263 -0.32 22.14 -28.97
N ASP A 264 -0.08 23.23 -29.69
CA ASP A 264 -0.32 23.27 -31.12
C ASP A 264 0.53 22.22 -31.86
N ARG A 265 0.03 21.73 -32.99
CA ARG A 265 0.74 20.69 -33.78
C ARG A 265 2.15 21.08 -34.19
N SER A 266 2.45 22.38 -34.28
CA SER A 266 3.80 22.90 -34.55
C SER A 266 4.79 22.69 -33.41
N GLU A 267 4.30 22.53 -32.18
CA GLU A 267 5.09 22.37 -30.96
C GLU A 267 5.16 20.91 -30.49
N TRP A 268 4.59 19.99 -31.27
CA TRP A 268 4.67 18.57 -30.96
C TRP A 268 6.10 18.07 -31.08
N LYS A 269 6.54 17.39 -30.02
CA LYS A 269 7.91 16.89 -29.88
C LYS A 269 7.94 15.38 -30.11
N THR A 270 9.11 14.89 -30.49
CA THR A 270 9.42 13.46 -30.61
C THR A 270 9.99 12.94 -29.30
N VAL A 271 9.64 11.71 -28.95
CA VAL A 271 10.20 11.00 -27.79
C VAL A 271 11.68 10.71 -28.04
N SER A 272 12.53 10.84 -27.03
CA SER A 272 13.96 10.58 -27.16
C SER A 272 14.32 9.16 -26.71
N ASP A 273 15.28 8.54 -27.39
CA ASP A 273 15.85 7.24 -26.96
C ASP A 273 16.91 7.40 -25.84
N ARG A 274 17.03 8.58 -25.24
CA ARG A 274 18.08 8.89 -24.26
C ARG A 274 17.64 8.53 -22.84
N ILE A 275 18.48 7.74 -22.17
CA ILE A 275 18.39 7.54 -20.72
C ILE A 275 19.03 8.77 -20.06
N VAL A 276 18.25 9.50 -19.27
CA VAL A 276 18.72 10.68 -18.53
C VAL A 276 18.60 10.37 -17.04
N GLU A 277 19.75 10.20 -16.40
CA GLU A 277 19.83 9.97 -14.96
C GLU A 277 19.50 11.24 -14.15
N GLN A 278 19.04 11.07 -12.92
CA GLN A 278 18.56 12.15 -12.03
C GLN A 278 19.57 13.29 -11.85
N GLU A 279 20.86 12.95 -11.72
CA GLU A 279 21.93 13.94 -11.51
C GLU A 279 22.14 14.80 -12.76
N ALA A 280 22.15 14.19 -13.95
CA ALA A 280 22.29 14.90 -15.22
C ALA A 280 21.06 15.75 -15.59
N ALA A 281 19.87 15.38 -15.09
CA ALA A 281 18.65 16.16 -15.28
C ALA A 281 18.67 17.47 -14.48
N GLN A 282 19.46 17.60 -13.41
CA GLN A 282 19.54 18.83 -12.61
C GLN A 282 20.28 19.95 -13.34
N ASP A 283 21.38 19.64 -14.02
CA ASP A 283 22.24 20.63 -14.69
C ASP A 283 21.64 21.19 -15.98
N LYS A 284 20.66 20.50 -16.56
CA LYS A 284 19.92 20.95 -17.75
C LYS A 284 18.76 21.88 -17.39
N GLU A 285 19.05 23.01 -16.77
CA GLU A 285 18.10 24.13 -16.66
C GLU A 285 18.01 24.86 -18.01
N GLY A 286 17.32 24.26 -18.99
CA GLY A 286 16.94 24.95 -20.23
C GLY A 286 17.41 24.34 -21.54
N ASP A 287 17.71 23.05 -21.59
CA ASP A 287 18.00 22.36 -22.86
C ASP A 287 16.73 21.68 -23.37
N ASP A 288 15.91 22.43 -24.11
CA ASP A 288 14.91 21.85 -25.01
C ASP A 288 15.64 20.81 -25.87
N GLY A 289 15.35 19.52 -25.64
CA GLY A 289 16.06 18.38 -26.22
C GLY A 289 16.66 18.68 -27.59
N ASP A 290 17.94 19.01 -27.60
CA ASP A 290 18.64 19.48 -28.78
C ASP A 290 18.71 18.31 -29.77
N THR A 291 17.80 18.30 -30.74
CA THR A 291 17.77 17.39 -31.90
C THR A 291 18.90 17.76 -32.85
N ASN A 292 20.14 17.75 -32.36
CA ASN A 292 21.31 17.91 -33.20
C ASN A 292 21.53 16.62 -34.00
N GLY A 293 20.90 16.55 -35.18
CA GLY A 293 21.24 15.56 -36.21
C GLY A 293 20.10 15.02 -37.08
N ILE A 294 18.83 15.32 -36.80
CA ILE A 294 17.69 14.76 -37.56
C ILE A 294 17.07 15.86 -38.44
N SER A 295 16.84 15.56 -39.72
CA SER A 295 16.21 16.49 -40.67
C SER A 295 14.83 16.96 -40.17
N HIS A 296 14.55 18.26 -40.24
CA HIS A 296 13.28 18.87 -39.77
C HIS A 296 12.01 18.23 -40.38
N ASP A 297 12.11 17.57 -41.54
CA ASP A 297 10.99 16.91 -42.20
C ASP A 297 10.70 15.49 -41.68
N GLN A 298 11.66 14.79 -41.06
CA GLN A 298 11.43 13.50 -40.41
C GLN A 298 10.80 13.68 -39.02
N VAL A 299 11.26 14.68 -38.25
CA VAL A 299 10.73 15.02 -36.92
C VAL A 299 9.22 15.32 -36.95
N ARG A 300 8.71 15.88 -38.06
CA ARG A 300 7.28 16.20 -38.22
C ARG A 300 6.37 15.01 -38.50
N LYS A 301 6.89 13.90 -39.05
CA LYS A 301 6.09 12.69 -39.33
C LYS A 301 5.91 11.81 -38.09
N ASP A 302 6.88 11.83 -37.19
CA ASP A 302 6.88 11.04 -35.95
C ASP A 302 6.53 11.88 -34.70
N ALA A 303 6.08 13.12 -34.90
CA ALA A 303 5.70 14.04 -33.82
C ALA A 303 4.47 13.51 -33.07
N THR A 304 4.64 13.28 -31.78
CA THR A 304 3.56 12.77 -30.91
C THR A 304 2.75 13.92 -30.30
N PRO A 305 1.43 13.75 -30.11
CA PRO A 305 0.61 14.74 -29.42
C PRO A 305 1.24 15.15 -28.09
N SER A 306 1.62 16.43 -27.99
CA SER A 306 2.33 16.98 -26.83
C SER A 306 1.45 17.96 -26.06
N GLY A 307 1.64 18.02 -24.75
CA GLY A 307 0.88 18.88 -23.85
C GLY A 307 1.74 19.52 -22.77
N ARG A 308 1.10 20.38 -21.97
CA ARG A 308 1.68 20.91 -20.73
C ARG A 308 0.67 20.86 -19.58
N VAL A 309 1.13 20.61 -18.37
CA VAL A 309 0.32 20.63 -17.16
C VAL A 309 0.04 22.08 -16.76
N VAL A 310 -1.25 22.41 -16.64
CA VAL A 310 -1.70 23.75 -16.19
C VAL A 310 -2.13 23.74 -14.73
N ARG A 311 -2.59 22.59 -14.21
CA ARG A 311 -2.98 22.41 -12.81
C ARG A 311 -2.87 20.95 -12.41
N VAL A 312 -2.51 20.70 -11.16
CA VAL A 312 -2.65 19.39 -10.52
C VAL A 312 -3.98 19.36 -9.76
N SER A 313 -4.93 18.56 -10.20
CA SER A 313 -6.27 18.47 -9.59
C SER A 313 -6.26 17.63 -8.32
N GLN A 314 -5.53 16.52 -8.34
CA GLN A 314 -5.38 15.64 -7.18
C GLN A 314 -3.93 15.18 -7.06
N ARG A 315 -3.33 15.52 -5.91
CA ARG A 315 -1.99 15.07 -5.53
C ARG A 315 -2.03 13.65 -5.00
N LYS A 316 -1.10 12.81 -5.44
CA LYS A 316 -0.87 11.47 -4.91
C LYS A 316 0.50 11.37 -4.23
N TRP A 317 0.82 12.35 -3.38
CA TRP A 317 2.05 12.30 -2.60
C TRP A 317 2.06 11.09 -1.67
N GLN A 318 3.20 10.42 -1.68
CA GLN A 318 3.53 9.30 -0.82
C GLN A 318 4.87 9.58 -0.16
N SER A 319 5.04 9.03 1.03
CA SER A 319 6.35 8.91 1.66
C SER A 319 7.24 8.06 0.75
N CYS A 320 8.47 8.51 0.53
CA CYS A 320 9.43 7.84 -0.32
C CYS A 320 10.63 7.38 0.51
N SER A 321 11.10 6.16 0.24
CA SER A 321 12.31 5.60 0.82
C SER A 321 13.52 6.00 -0.04
N GLY A 322 14.71 6.11 0.55
CA GLY A 322 15.90 6.57 -0.17
C GLY A 322 17.07 6.96 0.73
N SER A 323 18.00 7.75 0.19
CA SER A 323 19.22 8.17 0.89
C SER A 323 19.60 9.62 0.57
N LEU A 324 20.37 10.27 1.45
CA LEU A 324 20.87 11.62 1.21
C LEU A 324 22.07 11.62 0.25
N GLN A 325 22.09 12.56 -0.69
CA GLN A 325 23.22 12.79 -1.58
C GLN A 325 24.37 13.46 -0.81
N GLN A 326 25.57 12.88 -0.88
CA GLN A 326 26.73 13.43 -0.21
C GLN A 326 27.19 14.71 -0.93
N SER A 327 27.01 15.87 -0.29
CA SER A 327 27.48 17.15 -0.83
C SER A 327 28.69 17.68 -0.05
N SER A 328 29.73 18.08 -0.79
CA SER A 328 30.96 18.68 -0.25
C SER A 328 30.74 20.04 0.44
N HIS A 329 29.55 20.67 0.27
CA HIS A 329 29.22 22.02 0.74
C HIS A 329 28.08 22.04 1.77
N SER A 330 27.94 21.00 2.59
CA SER A 330 26.85 20.85 3.59
C SER A 330 27.09 21.68 4.87
N GLY A 331 27.21 22.99 4.72
CA GLY A 331 27.40 23.96 5.83
C GLY A 331 26.12 24.40 6.54
N GLY A 332 24.91 24.02 6.07
CA GLY A 332 23.66 24.70 6.47
C GLY A 332 22.45 23.81 6.78
N GLY A 333 22.65 22.57 7.26
CA GLY A 333 21.53 21.69 7.65
C GLY A 333 20.60 21.25 6.49
N ASN A 334 20.96 21.57 5.25
CA ASN A 334 20.20 21.27 4.05
C ASN A 334 20.91 20.18 3.23
N ALA A 335 20.15 19.20 2.76
CA ALA A 335 20.64 18.19 1.83
C ALA A 335 19.57 17.82 0.80
N LEU A 336 20.03 17.24 -0.31
CA LEU A 336 19.17 16.61 -1.30
C LEU A 336 19.01 15.13 -0.95
N PHE A 337 17.76 14.68 -0.93
CA PHE A 337 17.37 13.30 -0.77
C PHE A 337 17.12 12.70 -2.15
N VAL A 338 17.71 11.52 -2.36
CA VAL A 338 17.58 10.70 -3.56
C VAL A 338 16.59 9.57 -3.24
N PRO A 339 15.36 9.64 -3.79
CA PRO A 339 14.39 8.55 -3.65
C PRO A 339 14.88 7.27 -4.33
N ALA A 340 14.48 6.11 -3.79
CA ALA A 340 14.72 4.81 -4.40
C ALA A 340 13.95 4.67 -5.73
N ASP A 341 12.67 5.10 -5.76
CA ASP A 341 11.90 5.20 -6.99
C ASP A 341 12.44 6.35 -7.86
N ARG A 342 13.05 5.99 -8.98
CA ARG A 342 13.65 6.92 -9.94
C ARG A 342 12.64 7.89 -10.56
N LYS A 343 11.35 7.59 -10.53
CA LYS A 343 10.28 8.46 -11.05
C LYS A 343 10.04 9.69 -10.18
N ILE A 344 10.45 9.64 -8.92
CA ILE A 344 10.28 10.73 -7.95
C ILE A 344 11.49 11.67 -8.06
N PRO A 345 11.28 12.99 -8.24
CA PRO A 345 12.39 13.94 -8.28
C PRO A 345 13.10 14.05 -6.93
N LEU A 346 14.34 14.55 -6.96
CA LEU A 346 15.14 14.79 -5.75
C LEU A 346 14.41 15.75 -4.79
N VAL A 347 14.39 15.41 -3.50
CA VAL A 347 13.65 16.17 -2.48
C VAL A 347 14.63 16.94 -1.60
N ARG A 348 14.36 18.22 -1.35
CA ARG A 348 15.14 19.03 -0.42
C ARG A 348 14.69 18.77 1.02
N VAL A 349 15.63 18.38 1.88
CA VAL A 349 15.38 18.08 3.29
C VAL A 349 16.22 18.98 4.18
N LEU A 350 15.58 19.54 5.22
CA LEU A 350 16.23 20.35 6.24
C LEU A 350 16.26 19.59 7.57
N SER A 351 17.45 19.39 8.14
CA SER A 351 17.61 18.80 9.47
C SER A 351 18.85 19.35 10.18
N ALA A 352 18.73 19.58 11.50
CA ALA A 352 19.87 19.90 12.36
C ALA A 352 20.86 18.73 12.50
N ARG A 353 20.39 17.49 12.31
CA ARG A 353 21.18 16.25 12.42
C ARG A 353 21.57 15.68 11.06
N ILE A 354 21.54 16.49 10.00
CA ILE A 354 21.77 16.02 8.62
C ILE A 354 23.06 15.20 8.45
N ARG A 355 24.12 15.53 9.23
CA ARG A 355 25.39 14.80 9.23
C ARG A 355 25.25 13.34 9.67
N ASN A 356 24.34 13.06 10.59
CA ASN A 356 24.09 11.72 11.13
C ASN A 356 23.11 10.90 10.28
N LEU A 357 22.53 11.52 9.25
CA LEU A 357 21.56 10.92 8.35
C LEU A 357 22.20 10.48 7.02
N PHE A 358 23.47 10.85 6.77
CA PHE A 358 24.24 10.29 5.65
C PHE A 358 24.47 8.79 5.88
N GLU A 359 24.61 8.05 4.77
CA GLU A 359 24.80 6.59 4.75
C GLU A 359 23.68 5.79 5.43
N LYS A 360 22.52 6.41 5.66
CA LYS A 360 21.31 5.74 6.16
C LYS A 360 20.22 5.71 5.10
N ARG A 361 19.36 4.69 5.22
CA ARG A 361 18.07 4.61 4.54
C ARG A 361 17.03 5.36 5.35
N LEU A 362 16.33 6.27 4.70
CA LEU A 362 15.35 7.17 5.32
C LEU A 362 14.02 7.08 4.60
N ILE A 363 12.94 7.37 5.33
CA ILE A 363 11.62 7.66 4.79
C ILE A 363 11.43 9.18 4.84
N VAL A 364 11.15 9.78 3.68
CA VAL A 364 10.90 11.23 3.54
C VAL A 364 9.50 11.45 2.99
N ALA A 365 8.73 12.31 3.65
CA ALA A 365 7.45 12.78 3.15
C ALA A 365 7.64 14.11 2.40
N VAL A 366 6.97 14.24 1.26
CA VAL A 366 6.99 15.49 0.46
C VAL A 366 5.93 16.44 1.01
N ASP A 367 6.34 17.67 1.33
CA ASP A 367 5.50 18.69 1.98
C ASP A 367 4.95 19.70 0.98
N SER A 368 5.80 20.21 0.08
CA SER A 368 5.42 21.27 -0.85
C SER A 368 6.37 21.37 -2.04
N TRP A 369 5.91 21.99 -3.12
CA TRP A 369 6.78 22.35 -4.25
C TRP A 369 6.48 23.78 -4.71
N SER A 370 7.24 24.73 -4.17
CA SER A 370 7.14 26.14 -4.55
C SER A 370 7.62 26.37 -6.00
N ARG A 371 6.98 27.31 -6.70
CA ARG A 371 7.35 27.75 -8.06
C ARG A 371 8.74 28.37 -8.16
N PHE A 372 9.31 28.83 -7.04
CA PHE A 372 10.64 29.41 -6.94
C PHE A 372 11.73 28.38 -6.63
N SER A 373 11.36 27.11 -6.47
CA SER A 373 12.27 26.03 -6.12
C SER A 373 12.34 25.01 -7.25
N ALA A 374 13.56 24.64 -7.64
CA ALA A 374 13.79 23.56 -8.60
C ALA A 374 13.32 22.20 -8.07
N ASN A 375 13.45 21.97 -6.75
CA ASN A 375 13.13 20.71 -6.09
C ASN A 375 12.00 20.88 -5.06
N PRO A 376 11.15 19.86 -4.84
CA PRO A 376 10.18 19.85 -3.74
C PRO A 376 10.88 19.89 -2.37
N SER A 377 10.20 20.42 -1.35
CA SER A 377 10.61 20.32 0.05
C SER A 377 9.94 19.13 0.72
N GLY A 378 10.64 18.48 1.63
CA GLY A 378 10.10 17.41 2.46
C GLY A 378 10.80 17.32 3.81
N HIS A 379 10.26 16.45 4.65
CA HIS A 379 10.75 16.21 6.01
C HIS A 379 11.00 14.71 6.25
N VAL A 380 11.86 14.41 7.23
CA VAL A 380 12.25 13.02 7.54
C VAL A 380 11.24 12.42 8.50
N VAL A 381 10.60 11.34 8.07
CA VAL A 381 9.62 10.58 8.89
C VAL A 381 10.34 9.57 9.77
N GLN A 382 11.20 8.75 9.17
CA GLN A 382 11.83 7.64 9.86
C GLN A 382 13.23 7.33 9.34
N GLU A 383 14.12 6.97 10.27
CA GLU A 383 15.39 6.32 9.99
C GLU A 383 15.14 4.80 9.97
N ILE A 384 15.38 4.15 8.83
CA ILE A 384 15.20 2.70 8.68
C ILE A 384 16.44 1.98 9.23
N GLY A 385 17.63 2.36 8.75
CA GLY A 385 18.88 1.72 9.13
C GLY A 385 20.05 2.17 8.27
N SER A 386 21.20 1.53 8.44
CA SER A 386 22.39 1.81 7.63
C SER A 386 22.23 1.30 6.20
N SER A 387 22.74 2.06 5.23
CA SER A 387 22.78 1.63 3.82
C SER A 387 23.59 0.34 3.69
N GLY A 388 23.06 -0.64 2.96
CA GLY A 388 23.68 -1.97 2.81
C GLY A 388 23.35 -2.97 3.91
N ASP A 389 22.65 -2.58 4.98
CA ASP A 389 22.09 -3.55 5.93
C ASP A 389 20.91 -4.31 5.31
N LYS A 390 20.88 -5.64 5.47
CA LYS A 390 19.86 -6.50 4.86
C LYS A 390 18.45 -6.13 5.30
N ASN A 391 18.24 -5.82 6.58
CA ASN A 391 16.93 -5.44 7.08
C ASN A 391 16.48 -4.11 6.49
N ALA A 392 17.39 -3.13 6.47
CA ALA A 392 17.10 -1.81 5.95
C ALA A 392 16.76 -1.83 4.45
N GLU A 393 17.54 -2.54 3.63
CA GLU A 393 17.24 -2.66 2.19
C GLU A 393 15.94 -3.44 1.94
N THR A 394 15.64 -4.46 2.76
CA THR A 394 14.37 -5.19 2.67
C THR A 394 13.17 -4.26 2.95
N GLU A 395 13.26 -3.45 4.00
CA GLU A 395 12.19 -2.51 4.37
C GLU A 395 11.99 -1.43 3.30
N VAL A 396 13.07 -0.91 2.71
CA VAL A 396 13.02 0.05 1.58
C VAL A 396 12.22 -0.51 0.41
N ILE A 397 12.50 -1.76 0.00
CA ILE A 397 11.81 -2.44 -1.11
C ILE A 397 10.33 -2.64 -0.81
N LEU A 398 9.99 -3.04 0.43
CA LEU A 398 8.61 -3.25 0.85
C LEU A 398 7.81 -1.94 0.82
N ILE A 399 8.39 -0.84 1.29
CA ILE A 399 7.76 0.48 1.28
C ILE A 399 7.56 0.96 -0.16
N GLU A 400 8.59 0.85 -1.01
CA GLU A 400 8.53 1.25 -2.42
C GLU A 400 7.43 0.47 -3.16
N SER A 401 7.34 -0.82 -2.90
CA SER A 401 6.33 -1.71 -3.49
C SER A 401 4.95 -1.59 -2.83
N SER A 402 4.77 -0.69 -1.85
CA SER A 402 3.55 -0.52 -1.08
C SER A 402 3.03 -1.81 -0.42
N VAL A 403 3.94 -2.67 0.06
CA VAL A 403 3.62 -3.94 0.73
C VAL A 403 3.41 -3.70 2.23
N PRO A 404 2.21 -3.94 2.76
CA PRO A 404 1.97 -3.85 4.20
C PRO A 404 2.74 -4.94 4.94
N HIS A 405 3.72 -4.53 5.75
CA HIS A 405 4.60 -5.44 6.51
C HIS A 405 4.50 -5.23 8.03
N ARG A 406 3.47 -4.51 8.47
CA ARG A 406 3.12 -4.37 9.88
C ARG A 406 2.62 -5.70 10.46
N LYS A 407 2.75 -5.84 11.78
CA LYS A 407 2.13 -6.96 12.51
C LYS A 407 0.60 -6.88 12.40
N PHE A 408 -0.05 -8.02 12.47
CA PHE A 408 -1.52 -8.10 12.48
C PHE A 408 -2.09 -7.35 13.67
N SER A 409 -3.20 -6.65 13.44
CA SER A 409 -3.90 -5.92 14.48
C SER A 409 -4.49 -6.87 15.53
N LYS A 410 -4.61 -6.42 16.78
CA LYS A 410 -5.25 -7.20 17.85
C LYS A 410 -6.69 -7.61 17.46
N ALA A 411 -7.44 -6.69 16.85
CA ALA A 411 -8.79 -6.96 16.35
C ALA A 411 -8.82 -8.10 15.29
N ALA A 412 -7.82 -8.19 14.41
CA ALA A 412 -7.71 -9.29 13.46
C ALA A 412 -7.31 -10.60 14.16
N LEU A 413 -6.42 -10.56 15.14
CA LEU A 413 -6.01 -11.73 15.93
C LEU A 413 -7.15 -12.28 16.80
N ASP A 414 -8.00 -11.42 17.36
CA ASP A 414 -9.16 -11.79 18.17
C ASP A 414 -10.25 -12.51 17.34
N CYS A 415 -10.20 -12.42 16.00
CA CYS A 415 -11.08 -13.17 15.10
C CYS A 415 -10.66 -14.63 14.94
N LEU A 416 -9.48 -15.01 15.42
CA LEU A 416 -8.94 -16.34 15.22
C LEU A 416 -9.50 -17.35 16.24
N PRO A 417 -9.69 -18.62 15.86
CA PRO A 417 -10.06 -19.67 16.81
C PRO A 417 -8.87 -20.05 17.72
N ASP A 418 -9.14 -20.77 18.81
CA ASP A 418 -8.10 -21.34 19.68
C ASP A 418 -7.24 -22.37 18.94
N GLY A 419 -6.14 -21.93 18.33
CA GLY A 419 -5.44 -22.71 17.30
C GLY A 419 -4.70 -23.96 17.77
N GLU A 420 -4.19 -24.01 19.00
CA GLU A 420 -3.44 -25.18 19.49
C GLU A 420 -4.34 -26.41 19.73
N ASN A 421 -5.61 -26.17 20.07
CA ASN A 421 -6.58 -27.23 20.38
C ASN A 421 -7.63 -27.41 19.28
N TRP A 422 -7.51 -26.70 18.17
CA TRP A 422 -8.49 -26.76 17.10
C TRP A 422 -8.38 -28.08 16.34
N ALA A 423 -9.50 -28.79 16.25
CA ALA A 423 -9.64 -30.01 15.47
C ALA A 423 -10.97 -29.99 14.70
N VAL A 424 -11.03 -30.79 13.63
CA VAL A 424 -12.26 -30.97 12.87
C VAL A 424 -13.30 -31.67 13.74
N SER A 425 -14.32 -30.93 14.18
CA SER A 425 -15.46 -31.46 14.92
C SER A 425 -16.44 -32.23 14.04
N GLU A 426 -17.28 -33.09 14.65
CA GLU A 426 -18.35 -33.81 13.94
C GLU A 426 -19.39 -32.87 13.31
N GLU A 427 -19.63 -31.71 13.92
CA GLU A 427 -20.52 -30.68 13.37
C GLU A 427 -20.00 -30.13 12.04
N HIS A 428 -18.68 -29.97 11.90
CA HIS A 428 -18.08 -29.57 10.63
C HIS A 428 -18.27 -30.65 9.56
N ILE A 429 -18.21 -31.93 9.93
CA ILE A 429 -18.35 -33.06 8.99
C ILE A 429 -19.79 -33.21 8.50
N HIS A 430 -20.80 -32.97 9.35
CA HIS A 430 -22.20 -33.25 9.01
C HIS A 430 -22.73 -32.50 7.77
N LYS A 431 -22.14 -31.34 7.43
CA LYS A 431 -22.51 -30.53 6.25
C LYS A 431 -21.49 -30.59 5.11
N ARG A 432 -20.52 -31.52 5.17
CA ARG A 432 -19.39 -31.63 4.25
C ARG A 432 -19.26 -33.04 3.70
N TRP A 433 -18.62 -33.17 2.54
CA TRP A 433 -18.21 -34.48 2.04
C TRP A 433 -17.09 -35.04 2.91
N ASP A 434 -17.25 -36.27 3.38
CA ASP A 434 -16.18 -36.99 4.06
C ASP A 434 -15.33 -37.72 3.00
N LEU A 435 -14.15 -37.17 2.74
CA LEU A 435 -13.19 -37.69 1.76
C LEU A 435 -11.91 -38.20 2.43
N LYS A 436 -11.94 -38.42 3.75
CA LYS A 436 -10.76 -38.80 4.54
C LYS A 436 -10.16 -40.17 4.17
N CYS A 437 -10.94 -41.04 3.53
CA CYS A 437 -10.48 -42.35 3.09
C CYS A 437 -9.70 -42.31 1.77
N LYS A 438 -9.81 -41.23 0.98
CA LYS A 438 -9.20 -41.12 -0.36
C LYS A 438 -7.67 -41.05 -0.28
N PRO A 439 -6.93 -41.51 -1.31
CA PRO A 439 -5.46 -41.45 -1.36
C PRO A 439 -4.97 -40.05 -1.75
N ILE A 440 -5.21 -39.08 -0.86
CA ILE A 440 -4.88 -37.67 -1.07
C ILE A 440 -3.41 -37.40 -0.70
N ALA A 441 -2.71 -36.59 -1.49
CA ALA A 441 -1.43 -36.00 -1.12
C ALA A 441 -1.24 -34.60 -1.70
N SER A 442 -0.39 -33.80 -1.04
CA SER A 442 0.08 -32.52 -1.56
C SER A 442 1.49 -32.66 -2.13
N VAL A 443 1.83 -31.82 -3.12
CA VAL A 443 3.14 -31.80 -3.78
C VAL A 443 3.61 -30.37 -3.94
N ASP A 444 4.55 -29.97 -3.10
CA ASP A 444 4.90 -28.56 -2.87
C ASP A 444 6.41 -28.30 -3.02
N PRO A 445 6.85 -27.03 -3.07
CA PRO A 445 8.26 -26.67 -2.94
C PRO A 445 8.85 -27.11 -1.59
N PRO A 446 10.17 -27.35 -1.50
CA PRO A 446 10.82 -27.64 -0.23
C PRO A 446 10.65 -26.47 0.76
N GLY A 447 10.30 -26.76 2.01
CA GLY A 447 10.10 -25.75 3.05
C GLY A 447 8.74 -25.05 3.01
N CYS A 448 7.84 -25.43 2.10
CA CYS A 448 6.45 -24.97 2.11
C CYS A 448 5.76 -25.40 3.41
N THR A 449 5.06 -24.45 4.05
CA THR A 449 4.28 -24.69 5.28
C THR A 449 2.81 -24.30 5.11
N ASP A 450 2.55 -23.46 4.12
CA ASP A 450 1.28 -22.97 3.60
C ASP A 450 0.85 -23.84 2.40
N ILE A 451 0.42 -25.08 2.69
CA ILE A 451 -0.01 -26.04 1.67
C ILE A 451 -1.47 -25.76 1.33
N ASP A 452 -1.71 -25.17 0.16
CA ASP A 452 -3.03 -24.74 -0.29
C ASP A 452 -3.79 -25.84 -1.03
N ASP A 453 -3.09 -26.71 -1.75
CA ASP A 453 -3.69 -27.74 -2.60
C ASP A 453 -3.26 -29.17 -2.24
N ALA A 454 -4.18 -30.10 -2.48
CA ALA A 454 -3.92 -31.53 -2.42
C ALA A 454 -4.74 -32.25 -3.49
N LEU A 455 -4.19 -33.34 -4.01
CA LEU A 455 -4.74 -34.05 -5.17
C LEU A 455 -4.95 -35.53 -4.87
N HIS A 456 -5.94 -36.13 -5.53
CA HIS A 456 -6.03 -37.58 -5.65
C HIS A 456 -6.57 -38.01 -7.01
N CYS A 457 -6.27 -39.25 -7.39
CA CYS A 457 -6.83 -39.92 -8.55
C CYS A 457 -7.12 -41.38 -8.20
N VAL A 458 -8.33 -41.85 -8.47
CA VAL A 458 -8.76 -43.23 -8.25
C VAL A 458 -9.47 -43.74 -9.50
N SER A 459 -9.17 -44.95 -9.94
CA SER A 459 -9.89 -45.55 -11.07
C SER A 459 -11.36 -45.77 -10.73
N LEU A 460 -12.25 -45.48 -11.68
CA LEU A 460 -13.69 -45.74 -11.50
C LEU A 460 -13.98 -47.25 -11.36
N PRO A 461 -15.06 -47.65 -10.68
CA PRO A 461 -15.40 -49.07 -10.47
C PRO A 461 -15.62 -49.87 -11.76
N ASP A 462 -16.03 -49.20 -12.85
CA ASP A 462 -16.22 -49.79 -14.18
C ASP A 462 -14.92 -49.92 -14.99
N GLY A 463 -13.82 -49.29 -14.53
CA GLY A 463 -12.53 -49.26 -15.21
C GLY A 463 -12.48 -48.37 -16.46
N GLU A 464 -13.51 -47.56 -16.71
CA GLU A 464 -13.62 -46.70 -17.91
C GLU A 464 -13.32 -45.22 -17.61
N GLY A 465 -12.42 -44.97 -16.66
CA GLY A 465 -11.96 -43.62 -16.35
C GLY A 465 -11.40 -43.48 -14.94
N TYR A 466 -11.31 -42.24 -14.50
CA TYR A 466 -10.75 -41.82 -13.23
C TYR A 466 -11.68 -40.84 -12.53
N GLU A 467 -11.82 -41.00 -11.21
CA GLU A 467 -12.26 -39.95 -10.31
C GLU A 467 -11.01 -39.18 -9.86
N VAL A 468 -10.96 -37.89 -10.19
CA VAL A 468 -9.88 -36.97 -9.81
C VAL A 468 -10.43 -35.96 -8.83
N GLY A 469 -9.81 -35.85 -7.65
CA GLY A 469 -10.15 -34.81 -6.68
C GLY A 469 -9.05 -33.76 -6.59
N ILE A 470 -9.47 -32.50 -6.66
CA ILE A 470 -8.65 -31.33 -6.40
C ILE A 470 -9.19 -30.69 -5.13
N HIS A 471 -8.37 -30.61 -4.08
CA HIS A 471 -8.76 -30.17 -2.76
C HIS A 471 -8.01 -28.90 -2.41
N ILE A 472 -8.74 -27.81 -2.19
CA ILE A 472 -8.17 -26.50 -1.85
C ILE A 472 -8.46 -26.19 -0.38
N ALA A 473 -7.50 -25.64 0.35
CA ALA A 473 -7.65 -25.23 1.75
C ALA A 473 -8.89 -24.35 1.96
N ASP A 474 -9.75 -24.69 2.93
CA ASP A 474 -11.00 -23.94 3.17
C ASP A 474 -10.78 -22.76 4.12
N VAL A 475 -10.16 -21.70 3.60
CA VAL A 475 -9.98 -20.43 4.33
C VAL A 475 -11.33 -19.80 4.73
N THR A 476 -12.39 -20.03 3.94
CA THR A 476 -13.73 -19.48 4.21
C THR A 476 -14.41 -20.05 5.45
N ALA A 477 -13.89 -21.17 5.99
CA ALA A 477 -14.32 -21.70 7.28
C ALA A 477 -13.86 -20.81 8.45
N PHE A 478 -12.75 -20.08 8.29
CA PHE A 478 -12.10 -19.33 9.37
C PHE A 478 -12.23 -17.81 9.21
N VAL A 479 -12.20 -17.31 7.97
CA VAL A 479 -12.28 -15.88 7.69
C VAL A 479 -13.71 -15.52 7.32
N GLN A 480 -14.40 -14.81 8.22
CA GLN A 480 -15.78 -14.36 7.99
C GLN A 480 -15.82 -13.03 7.25
N HIS A 481 -16.72 -12.90 6.29
CA HIS A 481 -16.89 -11.67 5.52
C HIS A 481 -17.19 -10.46 6.41
N GLY A 482 -16.49 -9.36 6.20
CA GLY A 482 -16.63 -8.12 6.96
C GLY A 482 -15.98 -8.14 8.35
N SER A 483 -15.31 -9.23 8.74
CA SER A 483 -14.50 -9.27 9.98
C SER A 483 -13.26 -8.38 9.87
N ALA A 484 -12.65 -8.04 11.02
CA ALA A 484 -11.39 -7.29 11.04
C ALA A 484 -10.27 -8.02 10.28
N LEU A 485 -10.25 -9.35 10.37
CA LEU A 485 -9.31 -10.20 9.65
C LEU A 485 -9.55 -10.18 8.13
N ASP A 486 -10.81 -10.20 7.67
CA ASP A 486 -11.17 -10.09 6.24
C ASP A 486 -10.73 -8.74 5.65
N MET A 487 -10.97 -7.65 6.39
CA MET A 487 -10.52 -6.32 5.96
C MET A 487 -8.99 -6.21 5.87
N GLU A 488 -8.26 -6.78 6.84
CA GLU A 488 -6.79 -6.76 6.81
C GLU A 488 -6.22 -7.66 5.70
N ALA A 489 -6.83 -8.83 5.46
CA ALA A 489 -6.47 -9.70 4.33
C ALA A 489 -6.73 -9.02 2.99
N ALA A 490 -7.85 -8.31 2.84
CA ALA A 490 -8.18 -7.54 1.64
C ALA A 490 -7.22 -6.36 1.40
N GLU A 491 -6.73 -5.70 2.46
CA GLU A 491 -5.70 -4.66 2.37
C GLU A 491 -4.37 -5.23 1.86
N ARG A 492 -3.95 -6.39 2.39
CA ARG A 492 -2.70 -7.07 2.00
C ARG A 492 -2.77 -7.65 0.59
N GLY A 493 -3.93 -8.20 0.20
CA GLY A 493 -4.23 -8.73 -1.13
C GLY A 493 -3.55 -10.05 -1.50
N THR A 494 -2.25 -10.20 -1.20
CA THR A 494 -1.48 -11.43 -1.45
C THR A 494 -0.34 -11.57 -0.44
N THR A 495 0.13 -12.80 -0.22
CA THR A 495 1.41 -13.03 0.46
C THR A 495 2.54 -12.60 -0.46
N VAL A 496 3.50 -11.82 0.06
CA VAL A 496 4.69 -11.39 -0.69
C VAL A 496 5.89 -12.23 -0.26
N TYR A 497 6.49 -12.93 -1.21
CA TYR A 497 7.65 -13.79 -0.98
C TYR A 497 8.94 -13.05 -1.37
N LEU A 498 9.88 -12.95 -0.42
CA LEU A 498 11.24 -12.47 -0.63
C LEU A 498 12.24 -13.57 -0.28
N VAL A 499 13.51 -13.37 -0.62
CA VAL A 499 14.57 -14.32 -0.27
C VAL A 499 14.72 -14.39 1.25
N GLY A 500 14.37 -15.54 1.83
CA GLY A 500 14.44 -15.82 3.26
C GLY A 500 13.36 -15.17 4.13
N ARG A 501 12.37 -14.48 3.54
CA ARG A 501 11.24 -13.87 4.27
C ARG A 501 9.95 -13.96 3.49
N ARG A 502 8.85 -14.12 4.20
CA ARG A 502 7.51 -14.02 3.65
C ARG A 502 6.68 -13.03 4.46
N PHE A 503 5.88 -12.23 3.78
CA PHE A 503 4.95 -11.31 4.38
C PHE A 503 3.54 -11.85 4.14
N GLU A 504 2.98 -12.45 5.18
CA GLU A 504 1.77 -13.25 5.09
C GLU A 504 0.52 -12.37 4.91
N MET A 505 -0.38 -12.82 4.02
CA MET A 505 -1.72 -12.23 3.85
C MET A 505 -2.61 -12.51 5.07
N LEU A 506 -2.49 -13.71 5.64
CA LEU A 506 -3.24 -14.16 6.82
C LEU A 506 -2.26 -14.53 7.94
N PRO A 507 -2.68 -14.47 9.22
CA PRO A 507 -1.83 -14.84 10.34
C PRO A 507 -1.27 -16.27 10.21
N ALA A 508 -0.01 -16.46 10.61
CA ALA A 508 0.73 -17.73 10.59
C ALA A 508 -0.06 -18.93 11.13
N MET A 509 -0.92 -18.71 12.13
CA MET A 509 -1.76 -19.76 12.70
C MET A 509 -2.75 -20.35 11.70
N LEU A 510 -3.31 -19.53 10.80
CA LEU A 510 -4.18 -20.01 9.72
C LEU A 510 -3.35 -20.63 8.60
N THR A 511 -2.35 -19.90 8.10
CA THR A 511 -1.58 -20.30 6.90
C THR A 511 -0.72 -21.53 7.14
N SER A 512 -0.05 -21.64 8.28
CA SER A 512 0.94 -22.71 8.54
C SER A 512 0.36 -23.89 9.32
N ASN A 513 -0.88 -23.81 9.80
CA ASN A 513 -1.48 -24.87 10.60
C ASN A 513 -2.94 -25.17 10.21
N LEU A 514 -3.89 -24.26 10.50
CA LEU A 514 -5.32 -24.59 10.45
C LEU A 514 -5.86 -24.79 9.03
N CYS A 515 -5.41 -23.99 8.07
CA CYS A 515 -5.80 -24.09 6.66
C CYS A 515 -4.85 -25.01 5.88
N SER A 516 -3.56 -25.06 6.26
CA SER A 516 -2.56 -25.88 5.58
C SER A 516 -2.95 -27.36 5.55
N LEU A 517 -2.94 -27.95 4.35
CA LEU A 517 -3.31 -29.35 4.09
C LEU A 517 -2.18 -30.34 4.42
N VAL A 518 -1.58 -30.18 5.60
CA VAL A 518 -0.46 -30.99 6.10
C VAL A 518 -0.78 -32.49 6.15
N GLY A 519 0.26 -33.31 5.95
CA GLY A 519 0.14 -34.77 5.96
C GLY A 519 -0.24 -35.33 7.35
N GLY A 520 -1.16 -36.29 7.36
CA GLY A 520 -1.55 -37.07 8.53
C GLY A 520 -2.62 -36.44 9.42
N VAL A 521 -3.09 -35.23 9.12
CA VAL A 521 -4.05 -34.48 9.94
C VAL A 521 -5.35 -34.22 9.16
N GLU A 522 -6.48 -34.24 9.86
CA GLU A 522 -7.78 -33.88 9.27
C GLU A 522 -7.87 -32.37 9.07
N ARG A 523 -8.29 -31.95 7.87
CA ARG A 523 -8.40 -30.55 7.45
C ARG A 523 -9.68 -30.31 6.67
N LEU A 524 -10.18 -29.08 6.78
CA LEU A 524 -11.31 -28.61 5.99
C LEU A 524 -10.80 -28.14 4.63
N ALA A 525 -11.46 -28.59 3.57
CA ALA A 525 -11.13 -28.22 2.21
C ALA A 525 -12.39 -27.92 1.41
N PHE A 526 -12.24 -27.15 0.34
CA PHE A 526 -13.20 -27.06 -0.74
C PHE A 526 -12.70 -27.97 -1.87
N SER A 527 -13.54 -28.93 -2.28
CA SER A 527 -13.16 -29.97 -3.23
C SER A 527 -13.87 -29.79 -4.57
N VAL A 528 -13.11 -30.02 -5.64
CA VAL A 528 -13.60 -30.24 -7.00
C VAL A 528 -13.39 -31.73 -7.31
N ILE A 529 -14.48 -32.46 -7.50
CA ILE A 529 -14.45 -33.88 -7.89
C ILE A 529 -14.80 -33.99 -9.36
N LEU A 530 -13.85 -34.47 -10.15
CA LEU A 530 -13.95 -34.63 -11.59
C LEU A 530 -14.06 -36.11 -11.93
N VAL A 531 -14.98 -36.45 -12.82
CA VAL A 531 -15.00 -37.76 -13.48
C VAL A 531 -14.40 -37.57 -14.86
N MET A 532 -13.28 -38.24 -15.14
CA MET A 532 -12.52 -38.09 -16.38
C MET A 532 -12.42 -39.43 -17.11
N ASP A 533 -12.50 -39.41 -18.44
CA ASP A 533 -12.17 -40.60 -19.23
C ASP A 533 -10.65 -40.83 -19.31
N LYS A 534 -10.26 -41.94 -19.95
CA LYS A 534 -8.84 -42.28 -20.15
C LYS A 534 -8.09 -41.24 -20.98
N ASP A 535 -8.78 -40.44 -21.78
CA ASP A 535 -8.20 -39.39 -22.63
C ASP A 535 -8.21 -38.00 -21.98
N ALA A 536 -8.43 -37.97 -20.66
CA ALA A 536 -8.48 -36.75 -19.87
C ALA A 536 -9.56 -35.76 -20.34
N ASN A 537 -10.67 -36.25 -20.89
CA ASN A 537 -11.87 -35.44 -21.07
C ASN A 537 -12.68 -35.45 -19.78
N VAL A 538 -13.13 -34.27 -19.34
CA VAL A 538 -13.99 -34.14 -18.16
C VAL A 538 -15.43 -34.52 -18.56
N LEU A 539 -15.95 -35.57 -17.93
CA LEU A 539 -17.31 -36.08 -18.14
C LEU A 539 -18.31 -35.38 -17.19
N SER A 540 -17.91 -35.15 -15.94
CA SER A 540 -18.69 -34.39 -14.95
C SER A 540 -17.78 -33.73 -13.93
N ALA A 541 -18.26 -32.65 -13.33
CA ALA A 541 -17.58 -31.92 -12.26
C ALA A 541 -18.58 -31.60 -11.13
N GLU A 542 -18.19 -31.90 -9.90
CA GLU A 542 -18.95 -31.59 -8.70
C GLU A 542 -18.11 -30.73 -7.74
N PHE A 543 -18.75 -29.74 -7.12
CA PHE A 543 -18.11 -28.77 -6.25
C PHE A 543 -18.74 -28.83 -4.87
N GLY A 544 -17.93 -28.92 -3.82
CA GLY A 544 -18.46 -29.06 -2.48
C GLY A 544 -17.44 -28.85 -1.37
N ARG A 545 -17.94 -28.42 -0.21
CA ARG A 545 -17.15 -28.37 1.01
C ARG A 545 -16.91 -29.79 1.53
N SER A 546 -15.69 -30.06 1.95
CA SER A 546 -15.21 -31.39 2.35
C SER A 546 -14.36 -31.36 3.61
N ALA A 547 -14.23 -32.53 4.24
CA ALA A 547 -13.19 -32.84 5.21
C ALA A 547 -12.26 -33.89 4.58
N ILE A 548 -10.96 -33.60 4.56
CA ILE A 548 -9.94 -34.45 3.97
C ILE A 548 -8.87 -34.80 5.00
N LYS A 549 -8.08 -35.83 4.68
CA LYS A 549 -6.87 -36.18 5.40
C LYS A 549 -5.78 -36.49 4.38
N SER A 550 -4.89 -35.52 4.14
CA SER A 550 -3.73 -35.74 3.28
C SER A 550 -2.89 -36.87 3.87
N ARG A 551 -2.60 -37.91 3.10
CA ARG A 551 -1.80 -39.05 3.59
C ARG A 551 -0.33 -38.67 3.72
N ARG A 552 0.16 -37.83 2.81
CA ARG A 552 1.55 -37.32 2.79
C ARG A 552 1.58 -35.91 2.19
N ALA A 553 2.38 -35.04 2.79
CA ALA A 553 2.88 -33.83 2.15
C ALA A 553 4.27 -34.15 1.57
N MET A 554 4.46 -33.92 0.28
CA MET A 554 5.69 -34.30 -0.43
C MET A 554 6.30 -33.09 -1.11
N THR A 555 7.63 -33.07 -1.25
CA THR A 555 8.26 -32.13 -2.16
C THR A 555 8.11 -32.59 -3.61
N TYR A 556 8.21 -31.67 -4.57
CA TYR A 556 8.28 -32.01 -6.00
C TYR A 556 9.31 -33.10 -6.32
N GLU A 557 10.45 -33.10 -5.61
CA GLU A 557 11.50 -34.10 -5.76
C GLU A 557 11.06 -35.48 -5.23
N GLN A 558 10.46 -35.51 -4.04
CA GLN A 558 9.99 -36.73 -3.42
C GLN A 558 8.90 -37.40 -4.25
N ALA A 559 7.96 -36.60 -4.78
CA ALA A 559 6.92 -37.08 -5.69
C ALA A 559 7.52 -37.60 -7.00
N GLN A 560 8.52 -36.91 -7.58
CA GLN A 560 9.17 -37.36 -8.80
C GLN A 560 9.92 -38.69 -8.59
N ASN A 561 10.68 -38.79 -7.50
CA ASN A 561 11.41 -40.00 -7.14
C ASN A 561 10.47 -41.19 -6.96
N MET A 562 9.28 -40.97 -6.36
CA MET A 562 8.25 -41.99 -6.23
C MET A 562 7.71 -42.44 -7.60
N LEU A 563 7.39 -41.49 -8.49
CA LEU A 563 6.93 -41.81 -9.86
C LEU A 563 7.99 -42.61 -10.63
N ASP A 564 9.25 -42.20 -10.57
CA ASP A 564 10.35 -42.85 -11.26
C ASP A 564 10.64 -44.25 -10.68
N GLY A 565 10.52 -44.42 -9.36
CA GLY A 565 10.64 -45.70 -8.66
C GLY A 565 9.57 -46.71 -9.10
N ILE A 566 8.32 -46.26 -9.20
CA ILE A 566 7.19 -47.06 -9.67
C ILE A 566 7.35 -47.45 -11.15
N ARG A 567 7.67 -46.47 -12.03
CA ARG A 567 7.87 -46.72 -13.47
C ARG A 567 9.01 -47.71 -13.75
N SER A 568 10.06 -47.66 -12.93
CA SER A 568 11.21 -48.57 -13.02
C SER A 568 11.01 -49.92 -12.31
N LYS A 569 9.81 -50.20 -11.76
CA LYS A 569 9.49 -51.40 -10.97
C LYS A 569 10.42 -51.64 -9.78
N ARG A 570 11.09 -50.58 -9.29
CA ARG A 570 11.94 -50.65 -8.10
C ARG A 570 11.10 -50.62 -6.83
N ASP A 571 10.00 -49.88 -6.87
CA ASP A 571 9.04 -49.77 -5.76
C ASP A 571 7.69 -50.42 -6.12
N HIS A 572 6.98 -50.91 -5.11
CA HIS A 572 5.60 -51.37 -5.27
C HIS A 572 4.67 -50.15 -5.22
N ALA A 573 3.81 -50.00 -6.23
CA ALA A 573 2.82 -48.93 -6.25
C ALA A 573 1.75 -49.18 -5.17
N ASP A 574 1.83 -48.43 -4.08
CA ASP A 574 0.74 -48.32 -3.12
C ASP A 574 -0.43 -47.52 -3.71
N GLU A 575 -1.53 -47.42 -2.98
CA GLU A 575 -2.72 -46.69 -3.45
C GLU A 575 -2.40 -45.22 -3.79
N LEU A 576 -1.49 -44.60 -3.02
CA LEU A 576 -1.05 -43.23 -3.25
C LEU A 576 -0.15 -43.11 -4.50
N GLY A 577 0.79 -44.03 -4.69
CA GLY A 577 1.63 -44.07 -5.88
C GLY A 577 0.84 -44.28 -7.16
N ASN A 578 -0.19 -45.14 -7.13
CA ASN A 578 -1.11 -45.30 -8.26
C ASN A 578 -1.91 -44.02 -8.54
N SER A 579 -2.34 -43.31 -7.49
CA SER A 579 -3.00 -42.01 -7.59
C SER A 579 -2.11 -40.98 -8.29
N LEU A 580 -0.86 -40.81 -7.84
CA LEU A 580 0.10 -39.90 -8.47
C LEU A 580 0.40 -40.27 -9.93
N LEU A 581 0.51 -41.56 -10.24
CA LEU A 581 0.76 -42.02 -11.60
C LEU A 581 -0.41 -41.71 -12.54
N GLY A 582 -1.65 -41.87 -12.05
CA GLY A 582 -2.86 -41.48 -12.77
C GLY A 582 -2.90 -39.98 -13.04
N LEU A 583 -2.61 -39.17 -12.02
CA LEU A 583 -2.51 -37.70 -12.15
C LEU A 583 -1.46 -37.30 -13.20
N ALA A 584 -0.25 -37.85 -13.12
CA ALA A 584 0.82 -37.53 -14.07
C ALA A 584 0.43 -37.87 -15.52
N SER A 585 -0.20 -39.02 -15.75
CA SER A 585 -0.64 -39.45 -17.08
C SER A 585 -1.74 -38.55 -17.66
N LEU A 586 -2.72 -38.16 -16.84
CA LEU A 586 -3.80 -37.26 -17.27
C LEU A 586 -3.27 -35.85 -17.52
N ALA A 587 -2.38 -35.34 -16.68
CA ALA A 587 -1.76 -34.02 -16.83
C ALA A 587 -0.95 -33.89 -18.13
N GLU A 588 -0.25 -34.94 -18.56
CA GLU A 588 0.44 -34.95 -19.86
C GLU A 588 -0.53 -34.73 -21.03
N LYS A 589 -1.70 -35.39 -21.00
CA LYS A 589 -2.74 -35.24 -22.03
C LYS A 589 -3.38 -33.85 -22.00
N LEU A 590 -3.68 -33.33 -20.81
CA LEU A 590 -4.22 -31.98 -20.63
C LEU A 590 -3.26 -30.91 -21.19
N ARG A 591 -1.98 -31.01 -20.85
CA ARG A 591 -0.94 -30.10 -21.32
C ARG A 591 -0.79 -30.12 -22.84
N GLN A 592 -0.81 -31.32 -23.44
CA GLN A 592 -0.72 -31.45 -24.89
C GLN A 592 -1.90 -30.76 -25.57
N ARG A 593 -3.13 -31.02 -25.09
CA ARG A 593 -4.35 -30.37 -25.60
C ARG A 593 -4.29 -28.85 -25.46
N ARG A 594 -3.81 -28.35 -24.32
CA ARG A 594 -3.63 -26.92 -24.04
C ARG A 594 -2.62 -26.28 -25.00
N THR A 595 -1.51 -26.98 -25.27
CA THR A 595 -0.50 -26.54 -26.23
C THR A 595 -1.04 -26.51 -27.65
N ASP A 596 -1.77 -27.56 -28.06
CA ASP A 596 -2.40 -27.65 -29.39
C ASP A 596 -3.48 -26.57 -29.59
N ALA A 597 -4.13 -26.12 -28.51
CA ALA A 597 -5.06 -24.99 -28.51
C ALA A 597 -4.38 -23.61 -28.59
N GLY A 598 -3.04 -23.55 -28.61
CA GLY A 598 -2.26 -22.32 -28.78
C GLY A 598 -1.82 -21.65 -27.48
N ALA A 599 -1.75 -22.37 -26.36
CA ALA A 599 -1.24 -21.81 -25.11
C ALA A 599 0.25 -21.43 -25.23
N LEU A 600 0.60 -20.27 -24.68
CA LEU A 600 1.97 -19.77 -24.64
C LEU A 600 2.68 -20.26 -23.38
N SER A 601 3.88 -20.83 -23.54
CA SER A 601 4.78 -21.13 -22.43
C SER A 601 5.88 -20.08 -22.38
N LEU A 602 5.76 -19.13 -21.45
CA LEU A 602 6.74 -18.07 -21.20
C LEU A 602 7.56 -18.43 -19.97
N ALA A 603 8.54 -19.33 -20.13
CA ALA A 603 9.43 -19.68 -19.03
C ALA A 603 10.44 -18.55 -18.78
N SER A 604 10.35 -17.89 -17.63
CA SER A 604 11.44 -17.09 -17.10
C SER A 604 12.32 -18.01 -16.23
N PRO A 605 13.65 -17.98 -16.38
CA PRO A 605 14.53 -18.74 -15.50
C PRO A 605 14.42 -18.19 -14.08
N GLU A 606 13.88 -18.99 -13.17
CA GLU A 606 13.81 -18.67 -11.75
C GLU A 606 15.12 -19.05 -11.05
N VAL A 607 15.55 -18.21 -10.13
CA VAL A 607 16.77 -18.38 -9.35
C VAL A 607 16.39 -18.68 -7.90
N SER A 608 16.98 -19.74 -7.35
CA SER A 608 16.86 -20.15 -5.95
C SER A 608 18.15 -19.84 -5.20
N PHE A 609 18.02 -19.37 -3.97
CA PHE A 609 19.14 -19.04 -3.09
C PHE A 609 19.25 -20.08 -1.98
N GLU A 610 20.45 -20.60 -1.75
CA GLU A 610 20.73 -21.39 -0.56
C GLU A 610 21.17 -20.44 0.55
N LEU A 611 20.50 -20.56 1.70
CA LEU A 611 20.74 -19.71 2.86
C LEU A 611 21.40 -20.53 3.96
N GLU A 612 22.37 -19.92 4.65
CA GLU A 612 22.89 -20.46 5.89
C GLU A 612 21.86 -20.32 7.01
N ALA A 613 21.68 -21.37 7.81
CA ALA A 613 20.57 -21.49 8.76
C ALA A 613 20.58 -20.44 9.90
N GLU A 614 21.76 -19.96 10.31
CA GLU A 614 21.91 -19.05 11.45
C GLU A 614 21.89 -17.58 11.03
N THR A 615 22.65 -17.24 9.99
CA THR A 615 22.85 -15.86 9.51
C THR A 615 21.80 -15.45 8.47
N ASN A 616 21.15 -16.43 7.81
CA ASN A 616 20.38 -16.23 6.58
C ASN A 616 21.19 -15.57 5.46
N ASP A 617 22.52 -15.73 5.47
CA ASP A 617 23.38 -15.25 4.39
C ASP A 617 23.32 -16.21 3.21
N VAL A 618 23.44 -15.66 2.00
CA VAL A 618 23.40 -16.43 0.76
C VAL A 618 24.73 -17.16 0.60
N THR A 619 24.67 -18.49 0.56
CA THR A 619 25.86 -19.35 0.37
C THR A 619 26.02 -19.79 -1.08
N ASP A 620 24.92 -20.05 -1.78
CA ASP A 620 24.93 -20.48 -3.18
C ASP A 620 23.69 -19.98 -3.94
N VAL A 621 23.80 -19.95 -5.26
CA VAL A 621 22.76 -19.50 -6.19
C VAL A 621 22.56 -20.57 -7.26
N LYS A 622 21.36 -21.15 -7.33
CA LYS A 622 21.02 -22.25 -8.25
C LYS A 622 19.81 -21.89 -9.10
N PHE A 623 19.77 -22.41 -10.33
CA PHE A 623 18.57 -22.31 -11.15
C PHE A 623 17.51 -23.31 -10.69
N TYR A 624 16.27 -22.86 -10.58
CA TYR A 624 15.14 -23.73 -10.25
C TYR A 624 14.89 -24.72 -11.39
N GLN A 625 14.89 -26.02 -11.09
CA GLN A 625 14.64 -27.07 -12.08
C GLN A 625 13.17 -27.46 -12.07
N ILE A 626 12.48 -27.19 -13.18
CA ILE A 626 11.08 -27.60 -13.38
C ILE A 626 11.04 -29.10 -13.70
N ARG A 627 10.32 -29.86 -12.89
CA ARG A 627 10.13 -31.32 -13.04
C ARG A 627 8.77 -31.66 -13.66
N GLU A 628 8.52 -32.94 -13.93
CA GLU A 628 7.21 -33.42 -14.41
C GLU A 628 6.12 -33.19 -13.36
N THR A 629 6.46 -33.38 -12.09
CA THR A 629 5.55 -33.15 -10.96
C THR A 629 5.09 -31.69 -10.84
N ASN A 630 5.94 -30.71 -11.19
CA ASN A 630 5.52 -29.30 -11.28
C ASN A 630 4.40 -29.13 -12.33
N LYS A 631 4.62 -29.69 -13.52
CA LYS A 631 3.64 -29.62 -14.62
C LYS A 631 2.37 -30.40 -14.29
N MET A 632 2.49 -31.49 -13.52
CA MET A 632 1.33 -32.26 -13.07
C MET A 632 0.41 -31.41 -12.20
N VAL A 633 0.95 -30.75 -11.17
CA VAL A 633 0.17 -29.85 -10.31
C VAL A 633 -0.38 -28.66 -11.10
N GLU A 634 0.44 -28.04 -11.97
CA GLU A 634 0.03 -26.92 -12.83
C GLU A 634 -1.24 -27.23 -13.64
N GLU A 635 -1.30 -28.37 -14.32
CA GLU A 635 -2.45 -28.70 -15.18
C GLU A 635 -3.75 -28.92 -14.38
N PHE A 636 -3.67 -29.49 -13.17
CA PHE A 636 -4.86 -29.64 -12.33
C PHE A 636 -5.29 -28.32 -11.70
N MET A 637 -4.35 -27.46 -11.30
CA MET A 637 -4.68 -26.10 -10.83
C MET A 637 -5.32 -25.26 -11.94
N LEU A 638 -4.81 -25.35 -13.17
CA LEU A 638 -5.44 -24.72 -14.34
C LEU A 638 -6.84 -25.27 -14.58
N LEU A 639 -7.01 -26.60 -14.53
CA LEU A 639 -8.29 -27.25 -14.76
C LEU A 639 -9.33 -26.91 -13.67
N SER A 640 -8.93 -26.73 -12.41
CA SER A 640 -9.84 -26.30 -11.35
C SER A 640 -10.31 -24.86 -11.48
N ASN A 641 -9.50 -24.00 -12.12
CA ASN A 641 -9.82 -22.59 -12.30
C ASN A 641 -10.73 -22.32 -13.51
N ILE A 642 -10.72 -23.22 -14.51
CA ILE A 642 -11.61 -23.19 -15.69
C ILE A 642 -12.98 -23.72 -15.29
#